data_AF-A0AAE0NGH9-F1
#
_entry.id   AF-A0AAE0NGH9-F1
#
_cell.length_a   1.000
_cell.length_b   1.000
_cell.length_c   1.000
_cell.angle_alpha   90.00
_cell.angle_beta   90.00
_cell.angle_gamma   90.00
#
_symmetry.space_group_name_H-M   'P 1'
#
loop_
_entity.id
_entity.type
_entity.pdbx_description
1 polymer ?
#
loop_
_entity_poly.entity_id
_entity_poly.type
_entity_poly.pdbx_seq_one_letter_code
_entity_poly.pdbx_strand_id
1 'polypeptide(L)'
;MGAYISIDTCARQYGTNPNCSITFFDIGRTNATSLGGATPGNFEPDADIAGIGVLGAFLAVTLFSLLMSIGSTLWWCSKNILHFKSMVKRDEKSVKKKWQISIAGILETLILTCSDQQIFTGGAYAITLRYFKGCTISAYHYNIVANMLLVTCATHLMAVTVSRHYWEHVYVGFLRVAVTALVYLVTGVLLSNQGGGNAFPTEVPPASAQYSEILMPAACFQNAKFSFGDNFKGSFASSNDFFRARIPGWTQFLVMFIFYALAVLINLGRLIRRGTGHNGKRRKFVNWLKTYFAILFRAKRLLYILFSFYLFAGIGIASWTVATSAMYVLELRSWVDKSIWMDKNNGKNPENDPATFGQLVPVLLITLVIFTFLQILSERMHARKKYHKNRGNESPSGQRSPNNTVVKFNPKGSSDSPPESRWIDKSVIGVAISDPEELDRIAAIDAGATAAHARSQSRGSDARGRSTTPLSRPPPVTTTSLTSTAKPPPMYTVFPSPTMNQSPMGSPNIGSSSSDMPPPVPKKSRSREFSRSRSGSISPPDPPRPLPQKELRPSRSRDFILNGGANQQQQQQQQHDRMPSYSREAPSPSMQQHELRPSRSRDVTSPTYFSQQQHELRPSRSRDFRRNGVASPSLDQIQFADGRI
;
A
#
# COMPACT_ATOMS: atom_id res chain seq x y z
N MET A 1 6.55 21.52 -8.47
CA MET A 1 5.60 21.10 -9.51
C MET A 1 4.20 21.14 -8.89
N GLY A 2 3.20 21.74 -9.55
CA GLY A 2 1.83 21.76 -9.02
C GLY A 2 1.18 20.38 -9.14
N ALA A 3 0.44 19.96 -8.10
CA ALA A 3 -0.18 18.63 -8.04
C ALA A 3 -1.63 18.57 -8.55
N TYR A 4 -2.08 19.64 -9.22
CA TYR A 4 -3.43 19.82 -9.79
C TYR A 4 -3.34 19.80 -11.31
N ILE A 5 -4.46 19.54 -12.00
CA ILE A 5 -4.55 19.53 -13.47
C ILE A 5 -5.82 20.26 -13.87
N SER A 6 -5.73 21.59 -13.96
CA SER A 6 -6.82 22.43 -14.49
C SER A 6 -6.82 22.44 -16.02
N ILE A 7 -7.93 22.88 -16.61
CA ILE A 7 -8.09 23.14 -18.06
C ILE A 7 -6.92 24.00 -18.58
N ASP A 8 -6.57 25.12 -17.90
CA ASP A 8 -5.40 25.95 -18.21
C ASP A 8 -4.08 25.17 -18.23
N THR A 9 -3.93 24.21 -17.32
CA THR A 9 -2.71 23.41 -17.19
C THR A 9 -2.60 22.44 -18.35
N CYS A 10 -3.71 21.81 -18.76
CA CYS A 10 -3.77 20.95 -19.93
C CYS A 10 -3.45 21.72 -21.22
N ALA A 11 -4.10 22.87 -21.42
CA ALA A 11 -3.87 23.73 -22.58
C ALA A 11 -2.41 24.16 -22.71
N ARG A 12 -1.78 24.59 -21.60
CA ARG A 12 -0.42 25.17 -21.59
C ARG A 12 0.72 24.16 -21.51
N GLN A 13 0.51 22.99 -20.91
CA GLN A 13 1.58 21.98 -20.71
C GLN A 13 1.49 20.78 -21.65
N TYR A 14 0.28 20.40 -22.08
CA TYR A 14 0.04 19.19 -22.88
C TYR A 14 -0.56 19.50 -24.26
N GLY A 15 -0.96 20.76 -24.53
CA GLY A 15 -1.63 21.15 -25.77
C GLY A 15 -3.09 20.68 -25.87
N THR A 16 -3.60 20.01 -24.83
CA THR A 16 -4.94 19.42 -24.81
C THR A 16 -5.94 20.37 -24.15
N ASN A 17 -7.01 20.73 -24.86
CA ASN A 17 -8.16 21.40 -24.27
C ASN A 17 -9.21 20.34 -23.90
N PRO A 18 -9.33 19.90 -22.63
CA PRO A 18 -10.37 18.96 -22.24
C PRO A 18 -11.74 19.60 -22.48
N ASN A 19 -12.62 18.90 -23.19
CA ASN A 19 -13.97 19.38 -23.41
C ASN A 19 -14.79 19.21 -22.12
N CYS A 20 -15.34 20.31 -21.64
CA CYS A 20 -16.15 20.39 -20.42
C CYS A 20 -17.58 20.87 -20.68
N SER A 21 -18.04 20.84 -21.95
CA SER A 21 -19.42 21.15 -22.30
C SER A 21 -20.34 19.95 -22.11
N ILE A 22 -21.57 20.21 -21.66
CA ILE A 22 -22.69 19.27 -21.70
C ILE A 22 -23.66 19.79 -22.77
N THR A 23 -23.98 18.98 -23.76
CA THR A 23 -25.03 19.28 -24.74
C THR A 23 -26.29 18.50 -24.38
N PHE A 24 -27.45 19.14 -24.46
CA PHE A 24 -28.75 18.53 -24.17
C PHE A 24 -29.58 18.44 -25.46
N PHE A 25 -30.42 17.41 -25.57
CA PHE A 25 -31.42 17.30 -26.64
C PHE A 25 -32.58 18.25 -26.38
N ASP A 26 -33.10 18.22 -25.15
CA ASP A 26 -34.31 18.91 -24.75
C ASP A 26 -34.04 20.20 -23.97
N ILE A 27 -34.94 21.18 -24.14
CA ILE A 27 -34.97 22.44 -23.37
C ILE A 27 -35.01 22.16 -21.85
N GLY A 28 -35.64 21.05 -21.44
CA GLY A 28 -35.73 20.61 -20.05
C GLY A 28 -34.43 20.06 -19.44
N ARG A 29 -33.35 19.89 -20.22
CA ARG A 29 -32.04 19.36 -19.80
C ARG A 29 -32.07 17.95 -19.18
N THR A 30 -33.13 17.18 -19.44
CA THR A 30 -33.31 15.81 -18.94
C THR A 30 -32.44 14.79 -19.67
N ASN A 31 -32.14 15.04 -20.95
CA ASN A 31 -31.44 14.11 -21.83
C ASN A 31 -30.19 14.79 -22.40
N ALA A 32 -29.00 14.34 -21.96
CA ALA A 32 -27.72 14.81 -22.49
C ALA A 32 -27.36 14.05 -23.78
N THR A 33 -26.98 14.78 -24.84
CA THR A 33 -26.52 14.21 -26.13
C THR A 33 -25.01 14.01 -26.16
N SER A 34 -24.25 14.83 -25.44
CA SER A 34 -22.82 14.61 -25.20
C SER A 34 -22.39 15.13 -23.83
N LEU A 35 -21.39 14.46 -23.26
CA LEU A 35 -20.74 14.78 -21.99
C LEU A 35 -19.24 14.89 -22.26
N GLY A 36 -18.70 16.11 -22.25
CA GLY A 36 -17.28 16.33 -22.55
C GLY A 36 -16.84 15.82 -23.93
N GLY A 37 -17.76 15.75 -24.90
CA GLY A 37 -17.50 15.27 -26.26
C GLY A 37 -17.76 13.78 -26.49
N ALA A 38 -17.85 12.95 -25.44
CA ALA A 38 -18.38 11.59 -25.57
C ALA A 38 -19.90 11.66 -25.79
N THR A 39 -20.44 10.83 -26.68
CA THR A 39 -21.89 10.62 -26.86
C THR A 39 -22.32 9.28 -26.24
N PRO A 40 -23.62 8.98 -26.11
CA PRO A 40 -24.08 7.62 -25.87
C PRO A 40 -23.42 6.62 -26.84
N GLY A 41 -23.01 5.47 -26.32
CA GLY A 41 -22.25 4.42 -27.02
C GLY A 41 -20.77 4.71 -27.27
N ASN A 42 -20.26 5.92 -27.02
CA ASN A 42 -18.92 6.37 -27.41
C ASN A 42 -18.06 6.88 -26.24
N PHE A 43 -18.33 6.48 -24.99
CA PHE A 43 -17.43 6.73 -23.87
C PHE A 43 -16.31 5.67 -23.81
N GLU A 44 -15.06 6.12 -23.86
CA GLU A 44 -13.86 5.26 -23.94
C GLU A 44 -13.63 4.46 -22.63
N PRO A 45 -13.64 3.11 -22.67
CA PRO A 45 -13.29 2.28 -21.52
C PRO A 45 -11.79 2.31 -21.23
N ASP A 46 -11.41 2.60 -19.99
CA ASP A 46 -10.02 2.44 -19.53
C ASP A 46 -9.89 1.16 -18.71
N ALA A 47 -9.79 0.03 -19.42
CA ALA A 47 -9.69 -1.30 -18.83
C ALA A 47 -8.38 -1.54 -18.07
N ASP A 48 -7.38 -0.67 -18.17
CA ASP A 48 -6.14 -0.72 -17.39
C ASP A 48 -6.27 0.03 -16.05
N ILE A 49 -7.22 0.98 -15.94
CA ILE A 49 -7.56 1.70 -14.69
C ILE A 49 -8.77 1.06 -13.99
N ALA A 50 -9.86 0.87 -14.72
CA ALA A 50 -11.11 0.29 -14.24
C ALA A 50 -11.29 -1.17 -14.66
N GLY A 51 -10.21 -1.90 -14.93
CA GLY A 51 -10.27 -3.34 -15.21
C GLY A 51 -10.75 -4.17 -14.02
N ILE A 52 -11.61 -5.16 -14.25
CA ILE A 52 -12.10 -6.07 -13.20
C ILE A 52 -10.97 -6.91 -12.59
N GLY A 53 -9.96 -7.27 -13.39
CA GLY A 53 -8.73 -7.92 -12.94
C GLY A 53 -7.86 -7.04 -12.05
N VAL A 54 -7.74 -5.72 -12.34
CA VAL A 54 -7.05 -4.75 -11.47
C VAL A 54 -7.75 -4.69 -10.10
N LEU A 55 -9.06 -4.45 -10.11
CA LEU A 55 -9.88 -4.33 -8.90
C LEU A 55 -9.84 -5.62 -8.07
N GLY A 56 -10.06 -6.77 -8.73
CA GLY A 56 -10.00 -8.08 -8.11
C GLY A 56 -8.63 -8.38 -7.51
N ALA A 57 -7.54 -7.99 -8.18
CA ALA A 57 -6.19 -8.18 -7.69
C ALA A 57 -5.90 -7.31 -6.44
N PHE A 58 -6.24 -6.01 -6.49
CA PHE A 58 -6.08 -5.12 -5.34
C PHE A 58 -6.83 -5.64 -4.12
N LEU A 59 -8.11 -6.00 -4.29
CA LEU A 59 -8.94 -6.51 -3.21
C LEU A 59 -8.45 -7.87 -2.69
N ALA A 60 -8.01 -8.79 -3.56
CA ALA A 60 -7.48 -10.09 -3.14
C ALA A 60 -6.23 -9.95 -2.23
N VAL A 61 -5.27 -9.11 -2.62
CA VAL A 61 -4.06 -8.84 -1.80
C VAL A 61 -4.43 -8.23 -0.45
N THR A 62 -5.35 -7.25 -0.45
CA THR A 62 -5.75 -6.55 0.76
C THR A 62 -6.60 -7.41 1.70
N LEU A 63 -7.53 -8.21 1.18
CA LEU A 63 -8.33 -9.16 1.97
C LEU A 63 -7.46 -10.27 2.56
N PHE A 64 -6.47 -10.78 1.81
CA PHE A 64 -5.50 -11.72 2.34
C PHE A 64 -4.67 -11.08 3.48
N SER A 65 -4.14 -9.86 3.28
CA SER A 65 -3.44 -9.10 4.33
C SER A 65 -4.31 -8.88 5.58
N LEU A 66 -5.60 -8.58 5.40
CA LEU A 66 -6.58 -8.38 6.47
C LEU A 66 -6.81 -9.67 7.27
N LEU A 67 -7.07 -10.80 6.61
CA LEU A 67 -7.26 -12.10 7.27
C LEU A 67 -6.02 -12.51 8.07
N MET A 68 -4.83 -12.32 7.51
CA MET A 68 -3.55 -12.61 8.18
C MET A 68 -3.30 -11.68 9.37
N SER A 69 -3.71 -10.40 9.25
CA SER A 69 -3.64 -9.39 10.31
C SER A 69 -4.58 -9.70 11.48
N ILE A 70 -5.82 -10.11 11.19
CA ILE A 70 -6.80 -10.60 12.17
C ILE A 70 -6.25 -11.83 12.88
N GLY A 71 -5.80 -12.85 12.14
CA GLY A 71 -5.24 -14.08 12.71
C GLY A 71 -4.03 -13.82 13.64
N SER A 72 -3.08 -13.00 13.20
CA SER A 72 -1.91 -12.59 14.00
C SER A 72 -2.30 -11.83 15.28
N THR A 73 -3.36 -11.02 15.22
CA THR A 73 -3.86 -10.21 16.35
C THR A 73 -4.66 -11.05 17.35
N LEU A 74 -5.57 -11.90 16.90
CA LEU A 74 -6.31 -12.85 17.75
C LEU A 74 -5.35 -13.80 18.47
N TRP A 75 -4.36 -14.34 17.75
CA TRP A 75 -3.30 -15.18 18.31
C TRP A 75 -2.48 -14.44 19.38
N TRP A 76 -2.14 -13.18 19.14
CA TRP A 76 -1.44 -12.35 20.12
C TRP A 76 -2.31 -12.02 21.35
N CYS A 77 -3.58 -11.67 21.15
CA CYS A 77 -4.54 -11.38 22.21
C CYS A 77 -4.71 -12.59 23.14
N SER A 78 -5.05 -13.76 22.58
CA SER A 78 -5.20 -15.01 23.33
C SER A 78 -3.95 -15.36 24.16
N LYS A 79 -2.76 -15.17 23.58
CA LYS A 79 -1.47 -15.50 24.22
C LYS A 79 -1.05 -14.55 25.35
N ASN A 80 -1.54 -13.31 25.39
CA ASN A 80 -1.11 -12.28 26.35
C ASN A 80 -2.21 -11.79 27.30
N ILE A 81 -3.49 -11.84 26.90
CA ILE A 81 -4.64 -11.40 27.72
C ILE A 81 -5.35 -12.60 28.35
N LEU A 82 -5.77 -13.60 27.55
CA LEU A 82 -6.55 -14.75 28.04
C LEU A 82 -5.74 -15.76 28.87
N HIS A 83 -4.43 -15.55 29.03
CA HIS A 83 -3.56 -16.29 29.95
C HIS A 83 -3.58 -17.83 29.80
N PHE A 84 -3.98 -18.36 28.63
CA PHE A 84 -4.10 -19.78 28.23
C PHE A 84 -2.85 -20.67 28.43
N LYS A 85 -1.76 -20.10 28.95
CA LYS A 85 -0.54 -20.80 29.40
C LYS A 85 -0.74 -21.71 30.60
N SER A 86 -1.83 -21.62 31.37
CA SER A 86 -2.04 -22.43 32.57
C SER A 86 -2.17 -23.93 32.25
N MET A 87 -3.16 -24.32 31.44
CA MET A 87 -3.53 -25.73 31.23
C MET A 87 -2.56 -26.56 30.37
N VAL A 88 -1.82 -25.95 29.43
CA VAL A 88 -0.88 -26.72 28.58
C VAL A 88 0.26 -27.27 29.43
N LYS A 89 0.52 -28.58 29.43
CA LYS A 89 1.57 -29.24 30.24
C LYS A 89 2.96 -28.62 30.01
N ARG A 90 3.84 -28.73 31.03
CA ARG A 90 5.08 -27.95 31.12
C ARG A 90 6.08 -28.29 30.01
N ASP A 91 6.09 -29.52 29.55
CA ASP A 91 7.15 -30.09 28.71
C ASP A 91 6.90 -29.84 27.21
N GLU A 92 5.63 -29.87 26.78
CA GLU A 92 5.20 -29.44 25.44
C GLU A 92 5.61 -27.98 25.13
N LYS A 93 5.71 -27.14 26.16
CA LYS A 93 6.06 -25.71 26.01
C LYS A 93 7.49 -25.50 25.52
N SER A 94 8.36 -26.52 25.51
CA SER A 94 9.69 -26.43 24.88
C SER A 94 9.59 -26.46 23.35
N VAL A 95 9.04 -27.54 22.79
CA VAL A 95 8.89 -27.78 21.35
C VAL A 95 7.91 -26.78 20.72
N LYS A 96 6.71 -26.61 21.30
CA LYS A 96 5.71 -25.67 20.77
C LYS A 96 6.23 -24.23 20.73
N LYS A 97 7.05 -23.80 21.70
CA LYS A 97 7.61 -22.43 21.72
C LYS A 97 8.58 -22.15 20.58
N LYS A 98 9.34 -23.14 20.10
CA LYS A 98 10.24 -22.99 18.94
C LYS A 98 9.43 -22.83 17.64
N TRP A 99 8.35 -23.60 17.48
CA TRP A 99 7.47 -23.55 16.29
C TRP A 99 6.56 -22.31 16.26
N GLN A 100 5.96 -21.92 17.38
CA GLN A 100 5.07 -20.75 17.49
C GLN A 100 5.74 -19.40 17.15
N ILE A 101 7.08 -19.31 17.25
CA ILE A 101 7.82 -18.12 16.84
C ILE A 101 7.90 -18.05 15.30
N SER A 102 7.96 -19.20 14.62
CA SER A 102 8.07 -19.24 13.16
C SER A 102 6.78 -18.79 12.46
N ILE A 103 5.60 -19.27 12.85
CA ILE A 103 4.34 -18.90 12.17
C ILE A 103 4.11 -17.40 12.25
N ALA A 104 4.24 -16.78 13.43
CA ALA A 104 4.03 -15.34 13.58
C ALA A 104 4.96 -14.51 12.68
N GLY A 105 6.21 -14.94 12.48
CA GLY A 105 7.16 -14.32 11.55
C GLY A 105 6.80 -14.55 10.08
N ILE A 106 6.25 -15.70 9.71
CA ILE A 106 5.77 -15.99 8.35
C ILE A 106 4.56 -15.09 8.02
N LEU A 107 3.54 -15.06 8.88
CA LEU A 107 2.37 -14.18 8.70
C LEU A 107 2.79 -12.72 8.56
N GLU A 108 3.72 -12.28 9.40
CA GLU A 108 4.29 -10.94 9.39
C GLU A 108 5.06 -10.63 8.10
N THR A 109 5.88 -11.55 7.61
CA THR A 109 6.62 -11.38 6.34
C THR A 109 5.65 -11.26 5.17
N LEU A 110 4.59 -12.07 5.13
CA LEU A 110 3.57 -12.03 4.07
C LEU A 110 2.78 -10.73 4.06
N ILE A 111 2.34 -10.24 5.23
CA ILE A 111 1.66 -8.94 5.35
C ILE A 111 2.57 -7.81 4.85
N LEU A 112 3.88 -7.86 5.14
CA LEU A 112 4.86 -6.90 4.61
C LEU A 112 5.03 -7.04 3.08
N THR A 113 5.11 -8.25 2.52
CA THR A 113 5.19 -8.48 1.07
C THR A 113 3.94 -7.96 0.33
N CYS A 114 2.74 -8.25 0.85
CA CYS A 114 1.47 -7.74 0.31
C CYS A 114 1.42 -6.21 0.36
N SER A 115 1.91 -5.62 1.44
CA SER A 115 2.06 -4.18 1.58
C SER A 115 3.03 -3.62 0.54
N ASP A 116 4.22 -4.20 0.37
CA ASP A 116 5.23 -3.68 -0.58
C ASP A 116 4.73 -3.69 -2.03
N GLN A 117 4.04 -4.76 -2.45
CA GLN A 117 3.40 -4.79 -3.77
C GLN A 117 2.34 -3.70 -3.91
N GLN A 118 1.46 -3.53 -2.90
CA GLN A 118 0.47 -2.46 -2.89
C GLN A 118 1.12 -1.05 -2.96
N ILE A 119 2.29 -0.83 -2.34
CA ILE A 119 3.04 0.44 -2.47
C ILE A 119 3.43 0.68 -3.93
N PHE A 120 4.03 -0.31 -4.60
CA PHE A 120 4.51 -0.14 -5.97
C PHE A 120 3.37 -0.03 -6.97
N THR A 121 2.34 -0.88 -6.89
CA THR A 121 1.21 -0.85 -7.83
C THR A 121 0.36 0.41 -7.63
N GLY A 122 0.01 0.75 -6.38
CA GLY A 122 -0.70 2.00 -6.09
C GLY A 122 0.12 3.24 -6.47
N GLY A 123 1.42 3.24 -6.17
CA GLY A 123 2.36 4.29 -6.59
C GLY A 123 2.42 4.46 -8.11
N ALA A 124 2.39 3.36 -8.87
CA ALA A 124 2.32 3.40 -10.33
C ALA A 124 1.02 4.05 -10.81
N TYR A 125 -0.16 3.65 -10.29
CA TYR A 125 -1.43 4.31 -10.64
C TYR A 125 -1.44 5.80 -10.30
N ALA A 126 -0.90 6.19 -9.15
CA ALA A 126 -0.79 7.59 -8.75
C ALA A 126 0.10 8.40 -9.70
N ILE A 127 1.20 7.81 -10.20
CA ILE A 127 2.10 8.42 -11.20
C ILE A 127 1.43 8.49 -12.58
N THR A 128 0.80 7.40 -13.04
CA THR A 128 0.11 7.32 -14.34
C THR A 128 -1.01 8.36 -14.44
N LEU A 129 -1.86 8.45 -13.41
CA LEU A 129 -2.92 9.47 -13.31
C LEU A 129 -2.33 10.89 -13.27
N ARG A 130 -1.22 11.11 -12.56
CA ARG A 130 -0.62 12.44 -12.37
C ARG A 130 0.15 12.98 -13.58
N TYR A 131 0.74 12.11 -14.40
CA TYR A 131 1.67 12.53 -15.47
C TYR A 131 1.29 12.07 -16.89
N PHE A 132 0.48 11.02 -17.05
CA PHE A 132 0.19 10.42 -18.37
C PHE A 132 -1.28 10.58 -18.77
N LYS A 133 -2.23 10.20 -17.90
CA LYS A 133 -3.68 10.26 -18.17
C LYS A 133 -4.36 11.53 -17.64
N GLY A 134 -3.62 12.41 -16.96
CA GLY A 134 -4.20 13.44 -16.09
C GLY A 134 -5.13 14.49 -16.73
N CYS A 135 -5.01 14.73 -18.04
CA CYS A 135 -5.88 15.65 -18.79
C CYS A 135 -7.06 14.97 -19.50
N THR A 136 -7.03 13.64 -19.63
CA THR A 136 -8.01 12.85 -20.39
C THR A 136 -8.80 11.86 -19.52
N ILE A 137 -8.31 11.55 -18.32
CA ILE A 137 -8.99 10.68 -17.35
C ILE A 137 -10.37 11.27 -16.97
N SER A 138 -11.42 10.45 -17.07
CA SER A 138 -12.75 10.82 -16.59
C SER A 138 -12.80 10.95 -15.06
N ALA A 139 -13.78 11.67 -14.53
CA ALA A 139 -14.03 11.70 -13.09
C ALA A 139 -14.37 10.29 -12.53
N TYR A 140 -14.96 9.41 -13.34
CA TYR A 140 -15.22 7.99 -13.02
C TYR A 140 -13.91 7.22 -12.77
N HIS A 141 -13.02 7.21 -13.75
CA HIS A 141 -11.70 6.55 -13.64
C HIS A 141 -10.87 7.16 -12.50
N TYR A 142 -10.94 8.49 -12.32
CA TYR A 142 -10.29 9.19 -11.21
C TYR A 142 -10.81 8.73 -9.83
N ASN A 143 -12.13 8.62 -9.66
CA ASN A 143 -12.75 8.15 -8.40
C ASN A 143 -12.40 6.69 -8.08
N ILE A 144 -12.25 5.84 -9.10
CA ILE A 144 -11.78 4.46 -8.93
C ILE A 144 -10.32 4.44 -8.43
N VAL A 145 -9.40 5.19 -9.07
CA VAL A 145 -7.99 5.26 -8.61
C VAL A 145 -7.90 5.83 -7.19
N ALA A 146 -8.63 6.90 -6.87
CA ALA A 146 -8.63 7.49 -5.53
C ALA A 146 -9.06 6.48 -4.44
N ASN A 147 -10.05 5.63 -4.73
CA ASN A 147 -10.50 4.57 -3.82
C ASN A 147 -9.55 3.36 -3.77
N MET A 148 -8.93 2.97 -4.88
CA MET A 148 -7.86 1.96 -4.86
C MET A 148 -6.66 2.43 -4.04
N LEU A 149 -6.30 3.71 -4.10
CA LEU A 149 -5.26 4.31 -3.26
C LEU A 149 -5.64 4.36 -1.77
N LEU A 150 -6.93 4.47 -1.42
CA LEU A 150 -7.40 4.29 -0.04
C LEU A 150 -7.23 2.84 0.44
N VAL A 151 -7.54 1.86 -0.41
CA VAL A 151 -7.32 0.41 -0.16
C VAL A 151 -5.82 0.10 0.01
N THR A 152 -4.97 0.70 -0.81
CA THR A 152 -3.50 0.68 -0.69
C THR A 152 -3.05 1.23 0.68
N CYS A 153 -3.45 2.45 1.04
CA CYS A 153 -3.17 3.06 2.36
C CYS A 153 -3.64 2.17 3.54
N ALA A 154 -4.86 1.63 3.47
CA ALA A 154 -5.39 0.71 4.49
C ALA A 154 -4.54 -0.56 4.62
N THR A 155 -4.00 -1.08 3.52
CA THR A 155 -3.09 -2.24 3.53
C THR A 155 -1.79 -1.94 4.29
N HIS A 156 -1.20 -0.76 4.07
CA HIS A 156 0.00 -0.33 4.78
C HIS A 156 -0.26 -0.06 6.27
N LEU A 157 -1.45 0.44 6.60
CA LEU A 157 -1.90 0.62 7.98
C LEU A 157 -1.94 -0.71 8.74
N MET A 158 -2.49 -1.77 8.14
CA MET A 158 -2.47 -3.12 8.71
C MET A 158 -1.03 -3.63 8.88
N ALA A 159 -0.17 -3.43 7.88
CA ALA A 159 1.20 -3.90 7.90
C ALA A 159 2.05 -3.22 9.01
N VAL A 160 1.96 -1.90 9.17
CA VAL A 160 2.70 -1.18 10.22
C VAL A 160 2.13 -1.45 11.62
N THR A 161 0.82 -1.63 11.77
CA THR A 161 0.20 -1.84 13.09
C THR A 161 0.47 -3.25 13.66
N VAL A 162 0.35 -4.28 12.83
CA VAL A 162 0.51 -5.69 13.25
C VAL A 162 1.97 -6.11 13.37
N SER A 163 2.86 -5.58 12.51
CA SER A 163 4.28 -5.94 12.52
C SER A 163 4.99 -5.52 13.81
N ARG A 164 5.92 -6.36 14.26
CA ARG A 164 6.84 -6.20 15.40
C ARG A 164 8.33 -6.18 14.98
N HIS A 165 8.60 -6.64 13.76
CA HIS A 165 9.90 -6.75 13.09
C HIS A 165 10.04 -5.77 11.90
N TYR A 166 9.07 -4.87 11.72
CA TYR A 166 9.10 -3.79 10.72
C TYR A 166 10.44 -3.06 10.62
N TRP A 167 11.10 -2.88 11.78
CA TRP A 167 12.40 -2.22 11.94
C TRP A 167 13.57 -3.19 12.21
N GLU A 168 13.47 -4.46 11.78
CA GLU A 168 14.59 -5.43 11.87
C GLU A 168 15.74 -5.00 10.94
N HIS A 169 15.41 -4.54 9.73
CA HIS A 169 16.33 -3.88 8.80
C HIS A 169 16.00 -2.37 8.76
N VAL A 170 16.66 -1.57 9.60
CA VAL A 170 16.28 -0.17 9.86
C VAL A 170 16.20 0.69 8.58
N TYR A 171 17.15 0.52 7.65
CA TYR A 171 17.15 1.24 6.37
C TYR A 171 15.94 0.89 5.49
N VAL A 172 15.58 -0.40 5.40
CA VAL A 172 14.42 -0.87 4.63
C VAL A 172 13.11 -0.42 5.29
N GLY A 173 13.03 -0.46 6.63
CA GLY A 173 11.91 0.08 7.38
C GLY A 173 11.72 1.58 7.19
N PHE A 174 12.81 2.35 7.16
CA PHE A 174 12.76 3.79 6.87
C PHE A 174 12.31 4.07 5.44
N LEU A 175 12.89 3.37 4.45
CA LEU A 175 12.49 3.49 3.04
C LEU A 175 11.00 3.17 2.86
N ARG A 176 10.52 2.06 3.44
CA ARG A 176 9.10 1.68 3.39
C ARG A 176 8.20 2.75 4.00
N VAL A 177 8.56 3.33 5.16
CA VAL A 177 7.81 4.44 5.77
C VAL A 177 7.82 5.69 4.89
N ALA A 178 8.96 6.05 4.29
CA ALA A 178 9.07 7.22 3.44
C ALA A 178 8.23 7.10 2.16
N VAL A 179 8.30 5.96 1.45
CA VAL A 179 7.49 5.73 0.24
C VAL A 179 6.01 5.58 0.59
N THR A 180 5.66 4.90 1.69
CA THR A 180 4.27 4.85 2.19
C THR A 180 3.74 6.25 2.52
N ALA A 181 4.52 7.10 3.17
CA ALA A 181 4.13 8.47 3.48
C ALA A 181 3.97 9.33 2.21
N LEU A 182 4.77 9.10 1.18
CA LEU A 182 4.59 9.71 -0.14
C LEU A 182 3.28 9.25 -0.80
N VAL A 183 2.93 7.95 -0.74
CA VAL A 183 1.63 7.44 -1.22
C VAL A 183 0.49 8.11 -0.45
N TYR A 184 0.52 8.15 0.89
CA TYR A 184 -0.48 8.88 1.68
C TYR A 184 -0.59 10.36 1.28
N LEU A 185 0.53 11.05 1.03
CA LEU A 185 0.52 12.45 0.58
C LEU A 185 -0.16 12.60 -0.78
N VAL A 186 0.15 11.74 -1.75
CA VAL A 186 -0.47 11.79 -3.08
C VAL A 186 -1.96 11.41 -3.02
N THR A 187 -2.34 10.37 -2.28
CA THR A 187 -3.76 10.03 -2.02
C THR A 187 -4.51 11.21 -1.41
N GLY A 188 -3.92 11.85 -0.39
CA GLY A 188 -4.50 13.04 0.25
C GLY A 188 -4.66 14.21 -0.72
N VAL A 189 -3.67 14.48 -1.57
CA VAL A 189 -3.80 15.52 -2.60
C VAL A 189 -4.91 15.16 -3.60
N LEU A 190 -4.94 13.93 -4.13
CA LEU A 190 -5.94 13.50 -5.10
C LEU A 190 -7.38 13.59 -4.55
N LEU A 191 -7.60 13.27 -3.29
CA LEU A 191 -8.89 13.48 -2.62
C LEU A 191 -9.17 14.97 -2.39
N SER A 192 -8.17 15.78 -2.01
CA SER A 192 -8.37 17.23 -1.83
C SER A 192 -8.75 17.96 -3.12
N ASN A 193 -8.33 17.45 -4.28
CA ASN A 193 -8.69 17.98 -5.60
C ASN A 193 -10.20 17.83 -5.89
N GLN A 194 -10.88 16.84 -5.29
CA GLN A 194 -12.34 16.66 -5.39
C GLN A 194 -13.11 17.70 -4.56
N GLY A 195 -12.45 18.37 -3.61
CA GLY A 195 -13.01 19.46 -2.82
C GLY A 195 -13.07 20.82 -3.52
N GLY A 196 -12.89 20.86 -4.84
CA GLY A 196 -12.88 22.09 -5.64
C GLY A 196 -14.20 22.88 -5.59
N GLY A 197 -14.13 24.16 -5.96
CA GLY A 197 -15.30 25.05 -5.99
C GLY A 197 -16.39 24.60 -6.98
N ASN A 198 -15.99 23.94 -8.06
CA ASN A 198 -16.88 23.14 -8.91
C ASN A 198 -17.06 21.79 -8.20
N ALA A 199 -18.28 21.44 -7.81
CA ALA A 199 -18.53 20.21 -7.05
C ALA A 199 -18.12 18.98 -7.88
N PHE A 200 -17.05 18.30 -7.47
CA PHE A 200 -16.59 17.11 -8.18
C PHE A 200 -17.65 16.00 -8.06
N PRO A 201 -18.04 15.31 -9.15
CA PRO A 201 -19.03 14.25 -9.11
C PRO A 201 -18.46 13.02 -8.41
N THR A 202 -18.59 12.96 -7.09
CA THR A 202 -18.13 11.86 -6.23
C THR A 202 -19.25 10.93 -5.79
N GLU A 203 -20.52 11.31 -5.96
CA GLU A 203 -21.68 10.48 -5.61
C GLU A 203 -21.93 9.42 -6.69
N VAL A 204 -22.36 8.21 -6.29
CA VAL A 204 -22.81 7.18 -7.25
C VAL A 204 -24.16 7.63 -7.80
N PRO A 205 -24.33 7.82 -9.12
CA PRO A 205 -25.60 8.31 -9.66
C PRO A 205 -26.72 7.28 -9.42
N PRO A 206 -27.97 7.71 -9.19
CA PRO A 206 -29.07 6.78 -8.98
C PRO A 206 -29.31 5.95 -10.24
N ALA A 207 -29.80 4.71 -10.07
CA ALA A 207 -30.00 3.76 -11.18
C ALA A 207 -31.00 4.23 -12.25
N SER A 208 -31.76 5.30 -11.99
CA SER A 208 -32.67 5.98 -12.95
C SER A 208 -32.02 7.13 -13.71
N ALA A 209 -30.82 7.60 -13.32
CA ALA A 209 -30.12 8.68 -14.02
C ALA A 209 -29.54 8.15 -15.34
N GLN A 210 -30.04 8.65 -16.47
CA GLN A 210 -29.56 8.28 -17.80
C GLN A 210 -28.15 8.82 -18.11
N TYR A 211 -27.73 9.90 -17.43
CA TYR A 211 -26.45 10.56 -17.64
C TYR A 211 -25.86 11.02 -16.30
N SER A 212 -24.55 11.27 -16.25
CA SER A 212 -23.89 11.86 -15.08
C SER A 212 -22.62 12.60 -15.47
N GLU A 213 -22.35 13.73 -14.81
CA GLU A 213 -21.12 14.51 -14.94
C GLU A 213 -19.85 13.70 -14.63
N ILE A 214 -19.97 12.55 -13.95
CA ILE A 214 -18.85 11.65 -13.64
C ILE A 214 -18.13 11.11 -14.90
N LEU A 215 -18.79 11.11 -16.06
CA LEU A 215 -18.19 10.68 -17.32
C LEU A 215 -17.34 11.78 -17.98
N MET A 216 -17.42 13.03 -17.52
CA MET A 216 -16.60 14.13 -18.06
C MET A 216 -15.14 14.05 -17.56
N PRO A 217 -14.17 14.67 -18.28
CA PRO A 217 -12.78 14.73 -17.84
C PRO A 217 -12.61 15.34 -16.45
N ALA A 218 -11.83 14.69 -15.57
CA ALA A 218 -11.63 15.12 -14.19
C ALA A 218 -11.05 16.56 -14.09
N ALA A 219 -10.30 16.99 -15.10
CA ALA A 219 -9.75 18.34 -15.23
C ALA A 219 -10.80 19.46 -15.27
N CYS A 220 -12.06 19.15 -15.63
CA CYS A 220 -13.18 20.10 -15.65
C CYS A 220 -13.62 20.56 -14.24
N PHE A 221 -13.35 19.74 -13.22
CA PHE A 221 -13.71 20.02 -11.82
C PHE A 221 -12.51 20.54 -11.00
N GLN A 222 -11.28 20.26 -11.46
CA GLN A 222 -10.04 20.63 -10.79
C GLN A 222 -9.69 22.13 -10.97
N ASN A 223 -10.10 22.93 -10.00
CA ASN A 223 -9.73 24.33 -9.92
C ASN A 223 -8.24 24.52 -9.57
N ALA A 224 -7.54 25.43 -10.25
CA ALA A 224 -6.09 25.65 -10.07
C ALA A 224 -5.67 26.23 -8.71
N LYS A 225 -6.63 26.70 -7.90
CA LYS A 225 -6.40 27.20 -6.54
C LYS A 225 -6.26 26.02 -5.58
N PHE A 226 -5.04 25.51 -5.47
CA PHE A 226 -4.62 24.48 -4.51
C PHE A 226 -5.12 24.79 -3.10
N SER A 227 -5.77 23.82 -2.44
CA SER A 227 -6.31 24.01 -1.09
C SER A 227 -6.08 22.83 -0.14
N PHE A 228 -5.20 21.86 -0.43
CA PHE A 228 -4.91 20.74 0.49
C PHE A 228 -4.58 21.24 1.91
N GLY A 229 -3.80 22.32 2.03
CA GLY A 229 -3.45 22.93 3.32
C GLY A 229 -4.67 23.49 4.06
N ASP A 230 -5.58 24.17 3.35
CA ASP A 230 -6.79 24.76 3.93
C ASP A 230 -7.86 23.72 4.23
N ASN A 231 -8.02 22.71 3.37
CA ASN A 231 -8.90 21.55 3.58
C ASN A 231 -8.43 20.76 4.82
N PHE A 232 -7.13 20.52 4.94
CA PHE A 232 -6.53 19.86 6.10
C PHE A 232 -6.71 20.70 7.36
N LYS A 233 -6.36 22.00 7.34
CA LYS A 233 -6.52 22.93 8.47
C LYS A 233 -7.97 23.06 8.91
N GLY A 234 -8.90 23.20 7.96
CA GLY A 234 -10.34 23.27 8.21
C GLY A 234 -10.89 21.99 8.84
N SER A 235 -10.39 20.82 8.40
CA SER A 235 -10.76 19.53 9.02
C SER A 235 -10.34 19.41 10.50
N PHE A 236 -9.42 20.24 10.98
CA PHE A 236 -9.04 20.32 12.40
C PHE A 236 -9.55 21.58 13.11
N ALA A 237 -10.30 22.46 12.43
CA ALA A 237 -10.87 23.66 13.04
C ALA A 237 -12.08 23.33 13.94
N SER A 238 -12.80 22.24 13.66
CA SER A 238 -13.99 21.81 14.38
C SER A 238 -14.18 20.30 14.27
N SER A 239 -14.52 19.64 15.38
CA SER A 239 -14.84 18.21 15.40
C SER A 239 -16.04 17.86 14.53
N ASN A 240 -17.00 18.78 14.35
CA ASN A 240 -18.15 18.56 13.47
C ASN A 240 -17.73 18.54 12.00
N ASP A 241 -16.78 19.39 11.61
CA ASP A 241 -16.37 19.55 10.22
C ASP A 241 -15.46 18.38 9.77
N PHE A 242 -14.69 17.81 10.71
CA PHE A 242 -13.96 16.56 10.52
C PHE A 242 -14.85 15.39 10.08
N PHE A 243 -16.04 15.24 10.68
CA PHE A 243 -16.99 14.17 10.37
C PHE A 243 -18.01 14.54 9.27
N ARG A 244 -18.24 15.83 9.02
CA ARG A 244 -19.11 16.36 7.95
C ARG A 244 -18.34 16.73 6.68
N ALA A 245 -17.17 16.13 6.46
CA ALA A 245 -16.36 16.43 5.28
C ALA A 245 -17.15 16.17 3.98
N ARG A 246 -17.24 17.21 3.14
CA ARG A 246 -18.05 17.20 1.89
C ARG A 246 -17.56 16.19 0.84
N ILE A 247 -16.33 15.68 0.99
CA ILE A 247 -15.66 14.80 0.03
C ILE A 247 -15.74 13.34 0.54
N PRO A 248 -16.40 12.42 -0.19
CA PRO A 248 -16.38 11.00 0.13
C PRO A 248 -14.96 10.46 0.31
N GLY A 249 -14.76 9.63 1.33
CA GLY A 249 -13.44 9.07 1.67
C GLY A 249 -12.49 10.02 2.43
N TRP A 250 -12.69 11.35 2.45
CA TRP A 250 -11.76 12.28 3.10
C TRP A 250 -11.62 12.08 4.62
N THR A 251 -12.72 11.93 5.35
CA THR A 251 -12.67 11.60 6.79
C THR A 251 -11.97 10.26 7.03
N GLN A 252 -12.16 9.28 6.14
CA GLN A 252 -11.50 7.97 6.23
C GLN A 252 -9.98 8.11 6.02
N PHE A 253 -9.57 8.88 5.01
CA PHE A 253 -8.18 9.25 4.75
C PHE A 253 -7.53 9.89 5.98
N LEU A 254 -8.16 10.89 6.59
CA LEU A 254 -7.61 11.57 7.77
C LEU A 254 -7.50 10.63 8.98
N VAL A 255 -8.53 9.83 9.26
CA VAL A 255 -8.49 8.83 10.36
C VAL A 255 -7.36 7.81 10.13
N MET A 256 -7.22 7.29 8.90
CA MET A 256 -6.11 6.40 8.54
C MET A 256 -4.74 7.07 8.67
N PHE A 257 -4.59 8.31 8.21
CA PHE A 257 -3.33 9.05 8.23
C PHE A 257 -2.85 9.35 9.65
N ILE A 258 -3.75 9.78 10.53
CA ILE A 258 -3.47 10.00 11.97
C ILE A 258 -3.08 8.66 12.62
N PHE A 259 -3.82 7.58 12.34
CA PHE A 259 -3.51 6.27 12.92
C PHE A 259 -2.20 5.68 12.36
N TYR A 260 -1.87 5.94 11.09
CA TYR A 260 -0.59 5.58 10.48
C TYR A 260 0.57 6.29 11.15
N ALA A 261 0.49 7.60 11.34
CA ALA A 261 1.52 8.37 12.05
C ALA A 261 1.71 7.86 13.49
N LEU A 262 0.61 7.61 14.23
CA LEU A 262 0.66 7.00 15.56
C LEU A 262 1.31 5.59 15.53
N ALA A 263 1.02 4.78 14.52
CA ALA A 263 1.60 3.45 14.37
C ALA A 263 3.10 3.47 14.06
N VAL A 264 3.56 4.42 13.23
CA VAL A 264 4.99 4.65 12.97
C VAL A 264 5.69 5.07 14.26
N LEU A 265 5.14 6.02 15.02
CA LEU A 265 5.69 6.48 16.31
C LEU A 265 5.78 5.35 17.35
N ILE A 266 4.74 4.53 17.50
CA ILE A 266 4.73 3.36 18.39
C ILE A 266 5.82 2.37 18.00
N ASN A 267 6.02 2.13 16.70
CA ASN A 267 7.07 1.23 16.22
C ASN A 267 8.48 1.79 16.35
N LEU A 268 8.68 3.09 16.14
CA LEU A 268 9.95 3.76 16.41
C LEU A 268 10.32 3.68 17.91
N GLY A 269 9.33 3.86 18.79
CA GLY A 269 9.51 3.62 20.24
C GLY A 269 9.91 2.19 20.59
N ARG A 270 9.42 1.18 19.84
CA ARG A 270 9.89 -0.22 19.96
C ARG A 270 11.34 -0.37 19.49
N LEU A 271 11.73 0.27 18.39
CA LEU A 271 13.10 0.23 17.86
C LEU A 271 14.10 0.81 18.88
N ILE A 272 13.84 1.99 19.42
CA ILE A 272 14.68 2.64 20.46
C ILE A 272 14.85 1.71 21.69
N ARG A 273 13.78 1.03 22.09
CA ARG A 273 13.75 0.05 23.20
C ARG A 273 14.43 -1.30 22.87
N ARG A 274 14.64 -1.64 21.59
CA ARG A 274 15.32 -2.85 21.11
C ARG A 274 16.82 -2.59 20.86
N GLY A 275 17.18 -1.45 20.26
CA GLY A 275 18.54 -1.11 19.81
C GLY A 275 19.57 -0.82 20.91
N THR A 276 19.17 -0.56 22.15
CA THR A 276 20.09 -0.26 23.28
C THR A 276 20.90 -1.49 23.80
N GLY A 277 20.98 -2.56 23.01
CA GLY A 277 21.10 -3.95 23.46
C GLY A 277 22.47 -4.51 23.86
N HIS A 278 23.60 -3.84 23.58
CA HIS A 278 24.94 -4.37 23.91
C HIS A 278 25.55 -3.77 25.19
N ASN A 279 25.89 -2.47 25.22
CA ASN A 279 26.76 -1.90 26.26
C ASN A 279 26.03 -1.53 27.57
N GLY A 280 25.10 -2.38 28.05
CA GLY A 280 24.35 -2.17 29.30
C GLY A 280 23.37 -0.97 29.33
N LYS A 281 23.45 -0.06 28.35
CA LYS A 281 22.62 1.16 28.23
C LYS A 281 21.12 0.85 28.32
N ARG A 282 20.66 -0.29 27.80
CA ARG A 282 19.27 -0.77 27.96
C ARG A 282 18.84 -0.92 29.42
N ARG A 283 19.70 -1.42 30.32
CA ARG A 283 19.40 -1.54 31.76
C ARG A 283 19.32 -0.17 32.41
N LYS A 284 20.20 0.77 32.04
CA LYS A 284 20.13 2.18 32.50
C LYS A 284 18.84 2.86 32.04
N PHE A 285 18.50 2.80 30.74
CA PHE A 285 17.27 3.40 30.19
C PHE A 285 15.99 2.77 30.74
N VAL A 286 15.91 1.43 30.82
CA VAL A 286 14.73 0.75 31.39
C VAL A 286 14.59 1.02 32.89
N ASN A 287 15.69 1.15 33.64
CA ASN A 287 15.63 1.58 35.04
C ASN A 287 15.15 3.03 35.15
N TRP A 288 15.72 3.97 34.39
CA TRP A 288 15.29 5.37 34.36
C TRP A 288 13.80 5.51 34.03
N LEU A 289 13.33 4.84 32.98
CA LEU A 289 11.92 4.81 32.58
C LEU A 289 11.03 4.15 33.65
N LYS A 290 11.53 3.15 34.37
CA LYS A 290 10.82 2.51 35.49
C LYS A 290 10.75 3.41 36.73
N THR A 291 11.77 4.25 36.98
CA THR A 291 11.73 5.27 38.03
C THR A 291 10.70 6.35 37.69
N TYR A 292 10.77 6.92 36.48
CA TYR A 292 9.88 8.02 36.07
C TYR A 292 8.42 7.57 35.86
N PHE A 293 8.19 6.36 35.33
CA PHE A 293 6.86 5.81 35.05
C PHE A 293 6.56 4.54 35.87
N ALA A 294 6.85 4.57 37.17
CA ALA A 294 6.62 3.43 38.07
C ALA A 294 5.17 2.89 38.03
N ILE A 295 4.19 3.80 37.88
CA ILE A 295 2.75 3.47 37.73
C ILE A 295 2.52 2.62 36.47
N LEU A 296 3.10 3.01 35.33
CA LEU A 296 2.98 2.28 34.05
C LEU A 296 3.54 0.85 34.16
N PHE A 297 4.60 0.65 34.95
CA PHE A 297 5.19 -0.66 35.21
C PHE A 297 4.44 -1.51 36.25
N ARG A 298 3.59 -0.91 37.09
CA ARG A 298 2.56 -1.63 37.87
C ARG A 298 1.40 -2.03 36.95
N ALA A 299 0.94 -1.11 36.09
CA ALA A 299 -0.18 -1.27 35.16
C ALA A 299 0.10 -2.16 33.92
N LYS A 300 0.99 -3.16 33.99
CA LYS A 300 1.37 -4.00 32.83
C LYS A 300 0.18 -4.68 32.13
N ARG A 301 -0.83 -5.13 32.88
CA ARG A 301 -2.05 -5.74 32.32
C ARG A 301 -2.84 -4.73 31.48
N LEU A 302 -2.99 -3.50 31.98
CA LEU A 302 -3.64 -2.40 31.26
C LEU A 302 -2.84 -2.01 30.01
N LEU A 303 -1.50 -1.98 30.06
CA LEU A 303 -0.68 -1.72 28.87
C LEU A 303 -0.86 -2.78 27.78
N TYR A 304 -1.01 -4.07 28.13
CA TYR A 304 -1.35 -5.11 27.15
C TYR A 304 -2.78 -4.97 26.61
N ILE A 305 -3.76 -4.60 27.43
CA ILE A 305 -5.14 -4.36 26.99
C ILE A 305 -5.19 -3.16 26.03
N LEU A 306 -4.58 -2.03 26.40
CA LEU A 306 -4.50 -0.82 25.57
C LEU A 306 -3.78 -1.09 24.24
N PHE A 307 -2.69 -1.86 24.25
CA PHE A 307 -2.02 -2.25 23.02
C PHE A 307 -2.85 -3.24 22.18
N SER A 308 -3.67 -4.09 22.79
CA SER A 308 -4.65 -4.91 22.05
C SER A 308 -5.73 -4.06 21.41
N PHE A 309 -6.25 -3.06 22.12
CA PHE A 309 -7.22 -2.10 21.60
C PHE A 309 -6.66 -1.34 20.40
N TYR A 310 -5.41 -0.88 20.48
CA TYR A 310 -4.70 -0.29 19.34
C TYR A 310 -4.61 -1.24 18.12
N LEU A 311 -4.31 -2.54 18.31
CA LEU A 311 -4.28 -3.49 17.19
C LEU A 311 -5.66 -3.67 16.54
N PHE A 312 -6.71 -3.84 17.36
CA PHE A 312 -8.07 -3.99 16.86
C PHE A 312 -8.60 -2.70 16.23
N ALA A 313 -8.24 -1.52 16.75
CA ALA A 313 -8.61 -0.23 16.15
C ALA A 313 -7.95 -0.03 14.78
N GLY A 314 -6.65 -0.33 14.65
CA GLY A 314 -5.94 -0.23 13.35
C GLY A 314 -6.52 -1.16 12.29
N ILE A 315 -6.83 -2.41 12.67
CA ILE A 315 -7.50 -3.38 11.79
C ILE A 315 -8.94 -2.95 11.46
N GLY A 316 -9.70 -2.44 12.45
CA GLY A 316 -11.07 -1.98 12.25
C GLY A 316 -11.16 -0.78 11.29
N ILE A 317 -10.31 0.23 11.47
CA ILE A 317 -10.21 1.40 10.59
C ILE A 317 -9.85 0.97 9.15
N ALA A 318 -8.85 0.09 8.99
CA ALA A 318 -8.45 -0.41 7.69
C ALA A 318 -9.57 -1.25 7.04
N SER A 319 -10.19 -2.18 7.77
CA SER A 319 -11.28 -3.02 7.27
C SER A 319 -12.52 -2.23 6.88
N TRP A 320 -12.85 -1.16 7.61
CA TRP A 320 -13.94 -0.25 7.29
C TRP A 320 -13.68 0.52 5.99
N THR A 321 -12.47 1.07 5.84
CA THR A 321 -12.07 1.79 4.63
C THR A 321 -12.06 0.86 3.42
N VAL A 322 -11.49 -0.35 3.55
CA VAL A 322 -11.47 -1.34 2.47
C VAL A 322 -12.88 -1.75 2.06
N ALA A 323 -13.78 -2.01 3.01
CA ALA A 323 -15.16 -2.38 2.70
C ALA A 323 -15.90 -1.23 1.98
N THR A 324 -15.82 0.00 2.49
CA THR A 324 -16.54 1.15 1.92
C THR A 324 -15.99 1.57 0.55
N SER A 325 -14.67 1.65 0.37
CA SER A 325 -14.07 1.91 -0.95
C SER A 325 -14.32 0.78 -1.96
N ALA A 326 -14.37 -0.49 -1.53
CA ALA A 326 -14.71 -1.61 -2.42
C ALA A 326 -16.17 -1.57 -2.87
N MET A 327 -17.12 -1.36 -1.94
CA MET A 327 -18.54 -1.24 -2.27
C MET A 327 -18.78 -0.07 -3.21
N TYR A 328 -18.24 1.13 -2.89
CA TYR A 328 -18.35 2.31 -3.74
C TYR A 328 -17.85 2.07 -5.17
N VAL A 329 -16.66 1.46 -5.35
CA VAL A 329 -16.13 1.18 -6.69
C VAL A 329 -16.98 0.14 -7.43
N LEU A 330 -17.49 -0.89 -6.75
CA LEU A 330 -18.36 -1.90 -7.36
C LEU A 330 -19.72 -1.32 -7.78
N GLU A 331 -20.32 -0.47 -6.95
CA GLU A 331 -21.56 0.26 -7.25
C GLU A 331 -21.36 1.21 -8.44
N LEU A 332 -20.26 1.97 -8.46
CA LEU A 332 -19.95 2.91 -9.52
C LEU A 332 -19.73 2.22 -10.87
N ARG A 333 -18.99 1.10 -10.89
CA ARG A 333 -18.89 0.22 -12.07
C ARG A 333 -20.26 -0.30 -12.50
N SER A 334 -21.05 -0.79 -11.54
CA SER A 334 -22.39 -1.36 -11.77
C SER A 334 -23.39 -0.34 -12.33
N TRP A 335 -23.16 0.96 -12.12
CA TRP A 335 -23.88 2.04 -12.79
C TRP A 335 -23.35 2.27 -14.22
N VAL A 336 -22.03 2.46 -14.41
CA VAL A 336 -21.44 2.71 -15.74
C VAL A 336 -21.70 1.56 -16.73
N ASP A 337 -21.61 0.31 -16.26
CA ASP A 337 -21.85 -0.90 -17.06
C ASP A 337 -23.30 -0.97 -17.59
N LYS A 338 -24.27 -0.54 -16.79
CA LYS A 338 -25.69 -0.45 -17.17
C LYS A 338 -26.02 0.80 -17.97
N SER A 339 -25.16 1.82 -17.94
CA SER A 339 -25.36 3.05 -18.70
C SER A 339 -25.35 2.80 -20.21
N ILE A 340 -25.96 3.72 -20.94
CA ILE A 340 -25.93 3.77 -22.41
C ILE A 340 -24.68 4.50 -22.95
N TRP A 341 -23.74 4.91 -22.10
CA TRP A 341 -22.60 5.74 -22.51
C TRP A 341 -21.37 4.94 -22.89
N MET A 342 -21.04 3.92 -22.11
CA MET A 342 -19.86 3.06 -22.31
C MET A 342 -19.87 2.38 -23.69
N ASP A 343 -18.76 2.48 -24.43
CA ASP A 343 -18.56 1.68 -25.65
C ASP A 343 -18.53 0.18 -25.31
N LYS A 344 -19.29 -0.60 -26.08
CA LYS A 344 -19.59 -2.00 -25.82
C LYS A 344 -19.18 -2.86 -27.01
N ASN A 345 -17.88 -3.09 -27.14
CA ASN A 345 -17.30 -4.02 -28.10
C ASN A 345 -18.01 -5.39 -28.02
N ASN A 346 -18.64 -5.81 -29.12
CA ASN A 346 -19.50 -7.00 -29.20
C ASN A 346 -20.60 -7.07 -28.11
N GLY A 347 -21.16 -5.92 -27.74
CA GLY A 347 -22.23 -5.81 -26.72
C GLY A 347 -21.77 -5.98 -25.28
N LYS A 348 -20.45 -6.09 -25.03
CA LYS A 348 -19.86 -6.27 -23.69
C LYS A 348 -18.98 -5.07 -23.33
N ASN A 349 -18.98 -4.69 -22.07
CA ASN A 349 -18.09 -3.66 -21.52
C ASN A 349 -16.64 -4.20 -21.45
N PRO A 350 -15.66 -3.59 -22.14
CA PRO A 350 -14.26 -4.03 -22.10
C PRO A 350 -13.60 -3.95 -20.71
N GLU A 351 -14.09 -3.12 -19.79
CA GLU A 351 -13.61 -3.06 -18.41
C GLU A 351 -13.89 -4.35 -17.60
N ASN A 352 -14.74 -5.25 -18.12
CA ASN A 352 -15.03 -6.55 -17.54
C ASN A 352 -14.26 -7.71 -18.22
N ASP A 353 -13.45 -7.44 -19.26
CA ASP A 353 -12.57 -8.44 -19.87
C ASP A 353 -11.22 -8.50 -19.13
N PRO A 354 -10.87 -9.62 -18.46
CA PRO A 354 -9.61 -9.76 -17.73
C PRO A 354 -8.37 -9.92 -18.63
N ALA A 355 -8.51 -10.04 -19.95
CA ALA A 355 -7.40 -10.33 -20.87
C ALA A 355 -6.50 -9.12 -21.19
N THR A 356 -6.87 -7.89 -20.78
CA THR A 356 -6.09 -6.68 -21.07
C THR A 356 -4.76 -6.62 -20.32
N PHE A 357 -3.75 -5.95 -20.92
CA PHE A 357 -2.38 -5.99 -20.42
C PHE A 357 -2.23 -5.41 -19.00
N GLY A 358 -2.88 -4.28 -18.69
CA GLY A 358 -2.86 -3.69 -17.35
C GLY A 358 -3.63 -4.50 -16.31
N GLN A 359 -4.56 -5.38 -16.71
CA GLN A 359 -5.20 -6.35 -15.80
C GLN A 359 -4.32 -7.56 -15.51
N LEU A 360 -3.53 -8.03 -16.49
CA LEU A 360 -2.63 -9.17 -16.30
C LEU A 360 -1.46 -8.86 -15.35
N VAL A 361 -0.92 -7.64 -15.35
CA VAL A 361 0.24 -7.27 -14.52
C VAL A 361 -0.03 -7.43 -13.01
N PRO A 362 -1.11 -6.89 -12.40
CA PRO A 362 -1.45 -7.14 -11.00
C PRO A 362 -1.69 -8.62 -10.66
N VAL A 363 -2.27 -9.42 -11.58
CA VAL A 363 -2.49 -10.86 -11.39
C VAL A 363 -1.16 -11.63 -11.36
N LEU A 364 -0.19 -11.24 -12.19
CA LEU A 364 1.17 -11.78 -12.13
C LEU A 364 1.89 -11.38 -10.82
N LEU A 365 1.70 -10.16 -10.33
CA LEU A 365 2.25 -9.72 -9.03
C LEU A 365 1.70 -10.56 -7.85
N ILE A 366 0.40 -10.88 -7.84
CA ILE A 366 -0.18 -11.82 -6.85
C ILE A 366 0.52 -13.18 -6.89
N THR A 367 0.80 -13.67 -8.09
CA THR A 367 1.48 -14.95 -8.28
C THR A 367 2.89 -14.93 -7.67
N LEU A 368 3.59 -13.79 -7.69
CA LEU A 368 4.85 -13.59 -6.96
C LEU A 368 4.68 -13.62 -5.43
N VAL A 369 3.55 -13.16 -4.86
CA VAL A 369 3.27 -13.35 -3.42
C VAL A 369 3.17 -14.84 -3.09
N ILE A 370 2.47 -15.60 -3.94
CA ILE A 370 2.26 -17.04 -3.76
C ILE A 370 3.60 -17.78 -3.86
N PHE A 371 4.44 -17.48 -4.85
CA PHE A 371 5.79 -18.05 -4.92
C PHE A 371 6.67 -17.67 -3.72
N THR A 372 6.65 -16.40 -3.30
CA THR A 372 7.39 -15.94 -2.10
C THR A 372 6.93 -16.68 -0.85
N PHE A 373 5.61 -16.90 -0.70
CA PHE A 373 5.05 -17.70 0.39
C PHE A 373 5.53 -19.15 0.36
N LEU A 374 5.49 -19.79 -0.80
CA LEU A 374 5.91 -21.19 -0.97
C LEU A 374 7.41 -21.36 -0.73
N GLN A 375 8.25 -20.40 -1.14
CA GLN A 375 9.68 -20.36 -0.81
C GLN A 375 9.91 -20.27 0.70
N ILE A 376 9.30 -19.27 1.37
CA ILE A 376 9.38 -19.10 2.83
C ILE A 376 8.89 -20.36 3.57
N LEU A 377 7.81 -21.00 3.10
CA LEU A 377 7.30 -22.23 3.69
C LEU A 377 8.26 -23.40 3.49
N SER A 378 8.82 -23.55 2.28
CA SER A 378 9.78 -24.58 1.91
C SER A 378 11.05 -24.51 2.78
N GLU A 379 11.71 -23.36 2.86
CA GLU A 379 12.89 -23.15 3.72
C GLU A 379 12.64 -23.58 5.16
N ARG A 380 11.47 -23.23 5.70
CA ARG A 380 11.08 -23.55 7.08
C ARG A 380 10.79 -25.04 7.27
N MET A 381 10.26 -25.72 6.26
CA MET A 381 10.12 -27.18 6.24
C MET A 381 11.50 -27.88 6.16
N HIS A 382 12.41 -27.41 5.30
CA HIS A 382 13.77 -27.95 5.19
C HIS A 382 14.58 -27.73 6.49
N ALA A 383 14.52 -26.53 7.09
CA ALA A 383 15.14 -26.25 8.38
C ALA A 383 14.58 -27.14 9.50
N ARG A 384 13.26 -27.41 9.51
CA ARG A 384 12.63 -28.37 10.43
C ARG A 384 13.16 -29.80 10.19
N LYS A 385 13.24 -30.26 8.94
CA LYS A 385 13.74 -31.61 8.59
C LYS A 385 15.20 -31.80 9.03
N LYS A 386 16.06 -30.79 8.81
CA LYS A 386 17.46 -30.78 9.28
C LYS A 386 17.55 -30.86 10.81
N TYR A 387 16.74 -30.09 11.54
CA TYR A 387 16.72 -30.13 13.01
C TYR A 387 16.27 -31.49 13.57
N HIS A 388 15.29 -32.14 12.96
CA HIS A 388 14.87 -33.49 13.36
C HIS A 388 15.94 -34.56 13.05
N LYS A 389 16.63 -34.47 11.89
CA LYS A 389 17.71 -35.43 11.55
C LYS A 389 18.86 -35.34 12.54
N ASN A 390 19.34 -34.14 12.87
CA ASN A 390 20.43 -33.97 13.83
C ASN A 390 20.09 -34.57 15.21
N ARG A 391 18.87 -34.32 15.73
CA ARG A 391 18.43 -34.86 17.02
C ARG A 391 18.27 -36.39 17.03
N GLY A 392 18.05 -37.02 15.87
CA GLY A 392 18.03 -38.48 15.75
C GLY A 392 19.42 -39.13 15.82
N ASN A 393 20.47 -38.39 15.45
CA ASN A 393 21.85 -38.85 15.51
C ASN A 393 22.50 -38.61 16.89
N GLU A 394 21.96 -37.72 17.72
CA GLU A 394 22.30 -37.57 19.15
C GLU A 394 21.69 -38.71 20.01
N SER A 395 21.75 -39.95 19.52
CA SER A 395 21.42 -41.14 20.32
C SER A 395 22.41 -41.26 21.48
N PRO A 396 21.96 -41.67 22.68
CA PRO A 396 22.79 -41.66 23.89
C PRO A 396 23.77 -42.84 23.93
N SER A 397 24.83 -42.77 23.11
CA SER A 397 26.01 -43.67 23.16
C SER A 397 26.87 -43.49 24.43
N GLY A 398 26.30 -42.89 25.47
CA GLY A 398 26.89 -42.62 26.78
C GLY A 398 26.36 -43.51 27.88
N GLN A 399 25.81 -44.70 27.56
CA GLN A 399 25.53 -45.74 28.57
C GLN A 399 26.86 -46.35 29.05
N ARG A 400 27.54 -45.59 29.90
CA ARG A 400 28.85 -45.87 30.47
C ARG A 400 28.81 -47.17 31.27
N SER A 401 29.64 -48.15 30.89
CA SER A 401 29.74 -49.43 31.61
C SER A 401 30.04 -49.22 33.10
N PRO A 402 29.33 -49.90 34.02
CA PRO A 402 29.56 -49.79 35.46
C PRO A 402 30.80 -50.59 35.90
N ASN A 403 31.98 -50.21 35.40
CA ASN A 403 33.24 -50.81 35.86
C ASN A 403 33.59 -50.28 37.25
N ASN A 404 33.48 -51.15 38.25
CA ASN A 404 33.84 -50.87 39.63
C ASN A 404 35.36 -50.63 39.77
N THR A 405 35.76 -49.39 40.03
CA THR A 405 37.08 -49.09 40.61
C THR A 405 36.89 -48.49 42.01
N VAL A 406 37.07 -49.34 43.03
CA VAL A 406 37.00 -48.94 44.44
C VAL A 406 38.23 -48.08 44.78
N VAL A 407 38.06 -46.76 44.76
CA VAL A 407 39.07 -45.82 45.26
C VAL A 407 39.06 -45.88 46.78
N LYS A 408 40.04 -46.57 47.38
CA LYS A 408 40.25 -46.57 48.83
C LYS A 408 40.60 -45.15 49.29
N PHE A 409 39.77 -44.56 50.14
CA PHE A 409 40.17 -43.39 50.92
C PHE A 409 41.24 -43.79 51.94
N ASN A 410 42.32 -43.00 52.04
CA ASN A 410 43.40 -43.20 53.00
C ASN A 410 43.47 -41.98 53.94
N PRO A 411 43.04 -42.08 55.22
CA PRO A 411 42.93 -40.94 56.11
C PRO A 411 44.17 -40.77 57.02
N LYS A 412 45.08 -39.84 56.68
CA LYS A 412 46.05 -39.21 57.60
C LYS A 412 46.78 -38.05 56.91
N GLY A 413 47.06 -36.97 57.64
CA GLY A 413 47.83 -35.82 57.17
C GLY A 413 47.24 -34.48 57.63
N SER A 414 47.77 -33.92 58.71
CA SER A 414 47.44 -32.58 59.23
C SER A 414 48.57 -31.60 58.95
N SER A 415 48.27 -30.40 58.46
CA SER A 415 49.08 -29.19 58.66
C SER A 415 48.28 -27.94 58.24
N ASP A 416 48.49 -26.83 58.93
CA ASP A 416 47.76 -25.58 58.75
C ASP A 416 48.41 -24.67 57.69
N SER A 417 47.60 -23.99 56.87
CA SER A 417 47.93 -22.65 56.32
C SER A 417 46.77 -22.02 55.51
N PRO A 418 46.39 -20.77 55.82
CA PRO A 418 45.58 -19.92 54.95
C PRO A 418 46.36 -18.66 54.48
N PRO A 419 45.83 -17.84 53.55
CA PRO A 419 45.14 -18.21 52.31
C PRO A 419 45.64 -17.38 51.09
N GLU A 420 45.70 -17.97 49.89
CA GLU A 420 45.89 -17.18 48.64
C GLU A 420 44.74 -17.43 47.64
N SER A 421 44.05 -16.36 47.24
CA SER A 421 42.84 -16.42 46.41
C SER A 421 43.13 -16.44 44.90
N ARG A 422 43.79 -17.51 44.44
CA ARG A 422 44.05 -17.71 43.00
C ARG A 422 42.75 -17.95 42.22
N TRP A 423 42.54 -17.18 41.16
CA TRP A 423 41.32 -17.22 40.36
C TRP A 423 41.22 -18.53 39.56
N ILE A 424 40.04 -19.16 39.56
CA ILE A 424 39.77 -20.38 38.80
C ILE A 424 39.52 -20.02 37.34
N ASP A 425 40.47 -20.38 36.49
CA ASP A 425 40.31 -20.32 35.05
C ASP A 425 39.33 -21.40 34.56
N LYS A 426 38.53 -21.10 33.53
CA LYS A 426 37.50 -22.02 33.02
C LYS A 426 37.92 -22.63 31.71
N SER A 427 38.63 -23.76 31.79
CA SER A 427 38.90 -24.63 30.66
C SER A 427 37.60 -25.06 29.98
N VAL A 428 37.31 -24.51 28.80
CA VAL A 428 36.19 -24.91 27.95
C VAL A 428 36.70 -25.89 26.89
N ILE A 429 36.00 -27.02 26.81
CA ILE A 429 36.04 -28.07 25.80
C ILE A 429 36.56 -27.56 24.44
N GLY A 430 37.72 -28.06 24.02
CA GLY A 430 38.25 -27.83 22.68
C GLY A 430 37.42 -28.54 21.61
N VAL A 431 37.11 -27.84 20.53
CA VAL A 431 36.68 -28.42 19.26
C VAL A 431 37.79 -28.13 18.26
N ALA A 432 38.29 -29.16 17.58
CA ALA A 432 39.38 -29.01 16.63
C ALA A 432 38.98 -28.10 15.45
N ILE A 433 39.89 -27.20 15.10
CA ILE A 433 39.88 -26.42 13.84
C ILE A 433 41.25 -26.67 13.21
N SER A 434 41.26 -27.02 11.92
CA SER A 434 42.44 -27.35 11.14
C SER A 434 43.32 -26.12 10.83
N ASP A 435 44.56 -26.39 10.45
CA ASP A 435 45.64 -25.40 10.32
C ASP A 435 45.41 -24.33 9.23
N PRO A 436 45.90 -23.08 9.45
CA PRO A 436 45.80 -22.00 8.48
C PRO A 436 47.12 -21.80 7.70
N GLU A 437 47.57 -22.78 6.91
CA GLU A 437 48.85 -22.71 6.16
C GLU A 437 48.69 -22.80 4.62
N GLU A 438 47.50 -22.52 4.08
CA GLU A 438 47.21 -22.65 2.63
C GLU A 438 46.76 -21.33 1.95
N LEU A 439 47.09 -20.16 2.53
CA LEU A 439 46.66 -18.86 1.98
C LEU A 439 47.75 -18.06 1.22
N ASP A 440 49.03 -18.41 1.35
CA ASP A 440 50.13 -17.70 0.67
C ASP A 440 50.49 -18.24 -0.74
N ARG A 441 49.95 -19.40 -1.15
CA ARG A 441 50.31 -20.04 -2.43
C ARG A 441 49.55 -19.55 -3.67
N ILE A 442 48.51 -18.71 -3.51
CA ILE A 442 47.63 -18.29 -4.62
C ILE A 442 47.98 -16.88 -5.15
N ALA A 443 48.75 -16.08 -4.40
CA ALA A 443 49.09 -14.69 -4.76
C ALA A 443 50.15 -14.53 -5.87
N ALA A 444 50.62 -15.64 -6.49
CA ALA A 444 51.80 -15.65 -7.37
C ALA A 444 51.51 -15.98 -8.85
N ILE A 445 50.25 -16.14 -9.27
CA ILE A 445 49.89 -16.58 -10.64
C ILE A 445 48.73 -15.75 -11.22
N ASP A 446 48.92 -14.43 -11.40
CA ASP A 446 48.20 -13.66 -12.43
C ASP A 446 48.96 -12.37 -12.82
N ALA A 447 50.11 -12.53 -13.46
CA ALA A 447 51.00 -11.41 -13.85
C ALA A 447 51.72 -11.69 -15.18
N GLY A 448 50.98 -11.93 -16.26
CA GLY A 448 51.58 -12.15 -17.58
C GLY A 448 50.60 -12.01 -18.76
N ALA A 449 50.95 -11.13 -19.70
CA ALA A 449 50.26 -10.85 -20.97
C ALA A 449 48.85 -10.21 -20.85
N THR A 450 48.42 -9.27 -21.69
CA THR A 450 49.10 -8.63 -22.84
C THR A 450 48.65 -7.17 -22.98
N ALA A 451 49.52 -6.29 -23.48
CA ALA A 451 49.20 -4.87 -23.70
C ALA A 451 49.05 -4.52 -25.19
N ALA A 452 47.93 -3.86 -25.53
CA ALA A 452 47.69 -3.12 -26.77
C ALA A 452 46.55 -2.11 -26.50
N HIS A 453 46.53 -0.87 -27.00
CA HIS A 453 47.46 -0.17 -27.91
C HIS A 453 47.36 1.36 -27.71
N ALA A 454 48.44 2.14 -27.98
CA ALA A 454 48.49 3.62 -28.15
C ALA A 454 48.00 4.53 -26.96
N ARG A 455 48.84 5.41 -26.37
CA ARG A 455 49.30 6.76 -26.84
C ARG A 455 48.16 7.78 -27.05
N SER A 456 48.26 9.07 -26.67
CA SER A 456 49.24 9.89 -25.90
C SER A 456 48.54 11.25 -25.55
N GLN A 457 49.00 12.18 -24.70
CA GLN A 457 50.32 12.84 -24.64
C GLN A 457 50.51 13.67 -23.33
N SER A 458 51.59 14.47 -23.27
CA SER A 458 52.17 15.30 -22.18
C SER A 458 51.22 16.08 -21.23
N ARG A 459 51.52 16.32 -19.93
CA ARG A 459 52.71 16.87 -19.19
C ARG A 459 52.79 18.42 -19.16
N GLY A 460 53.11 18.98 -17.98
CA GLY A 460 53.26 20.42 -17.66
C GLY A 460 52.27 20.83 -16.55
N SER A 461 52.60 21.02 -15.26
CA SER A 461 53.74 21.66 -14.54
C SER A 461 53.50 23.14 -14.20
N ASP A 462 53.30 23.38 -12.90
CA ASP A 462 53.75 24.52 -12.07
C ASP A 462 53.48 25.98 -12.50
N ALA A 463 52.77 26.73 -11.63
CA ALA A 463 53.33 27.92 -10.94
C ALA A 463 52.31 28.59 -9.99
N ARG A 464 52.80 29.42 -9.06
CA ARG A 464 52.01 30.32 -8.21
C ARG A 464 51.92 31.72 -8.84
N GLY A 465 50.79 32.40 -8.70
CA GLY A 465 50.65 33.83 -9.01
C GLY A 465 49.51 34.49 -8.23
N ARG A 466 49.77 35.65 -7.60
CA ARG A 466 48.81 36.37 -6.74
C ARG A 466 48.92 37.88 -6.96
N SER A 467 47.91 38.50 -7.55
CA SER A 467 47.69 39.96 -7.46
C SER A 467 46.23 40.32 -7.81
N THR A 468 45.86 41.60 -7.71
CA THR A 468 44.47 42.06 -7.57
C THR A 468 44.10 43.23 -8.48
N THR A 469 42.93 43.14 -9.15
CA THR A 469 42.03 44.26 -9.59
C THR A 469 42.59 45.32 -10.59
N PRO A 470 41.77 46.20 -11.20
CA PRO A 470 40.30 46.18 -11.45
C PRO A 470 39.93 46.40 -12.95
N LEU A 471 38.61 46.50 -13.23
CA LEU A 471 37.95 47.21 -14.36
C LEU A 471 38.45 47.04 -15.82
N SER A 472 37.56 46.56 -16.70
CA SER A 472 37.01 47.37 -17.83
C SER A 472 35.91 46.63 -18.63
N ARG A 473 35.11 47.40 -19.38
CA ARG A 473 33.94 46.97 -20.17
C ARG A 473 34.15 47.24 -21.66
N PRO A 474 33.88 46.26 -22.55
CA PRO A 474 33.59 46.48 -23.98
C PRO A 474 32.14 46.07 -24.38
N PRO A 475 31.70 46.21 -25.66
CA PRO A 475 30.29 46.43 -26.02
C PRO A 475 29.50 45.19 -26.49
N PRO A 476 28.18 45.31 -26.76
CA PRO A 476 27.38 44.23 -27.36
C PRO A 476 27.73 43.99 -28.83
N VAL A 477 27.66 42.73 -29.27
CA VAL A 477 27.84 42.32 -30.67
C VAL A 477 26.50 41.83 -31.23
N THR A 478 26.14 42.33 -32.41
CA THR A 478 24.91 41.98 -33.14
C THR A 478 24.94 40.53 -33.60
N THR A 479 23.97 39.71 -33.18
CA THR A 479 23.79 38.35 -33.70
C THR A 479 23.05 38.36 -35.04
N THR A 480 23.79 38.22 -36.13
CA THR A 480 23.24 37.90 -37.45
C THR A 480 22.58 36.53 -37.48
N SER A 481 21.48 36.43 -38.22
CA SER A 481 20.77 35.17 -38.47
C SER A 481 21.53 34.29 -39.46
N LEU A 482 21.76 33.02 -39.11
CA LEU A 482 22.12 31.97 -40.06
C LEU A 482 21.27 30.73 -39.84
N THR A 483 20.53 30.36 -40.89
CA THR A 483 19.61 29.23 -40.91
C THR A 483 20.38 27.92 -40.99
N SER A 484 20.09 26.96 -40.10
CA SER A 484 20.61 25.60 -40.19
C SER A 484 19.48 24.57 -40.04
N THR A 485 19.17 23.89 -41.15
CA THR A 485 17.98 23.06 -41.29
C THR A 485 18.23 21.63 -40.81
N ALA A 486 18.16 21.40 -39.49
CA ALA A 486 18.28 20.06 -38.90
C ALA A 486 16.90 19.39 -38.76
N LYS A 487 16.65 18.36 -39.59
CA LYS A 487 15.37 17.63 -39.66
C LYS A 487 15.35 16.45 -38.65
N PRO A 488 14.43 16.42 -37.66
CA PRO A 488 14.31 15.27 -36.76
C PRO A 488 13.73 14.03 -37.48
N PRO A 489 14.05 12.81 -37.02
CA PRO A 489 13.56 11.58 -37.63
C PRO A 489 12.06 11.35 -37.34
N PRO A 490 11.30 10.74 -38.27
CA PRO A 490 9.90 10.38 -38.04
C PRO A 490 9.79 9.21 -37.06
N MET A 491 8.87 9.30 -36.10
CA MET A 491 8.58 8.21 -35.17
C MET A 491 7.21 7.58 -35.48
N TYR A 492 7.23 6.26 -35.70
CA TYR A 492 6.11 5.33 -35.85
C TYR A 492 5.09 5.55 -36.98
N THR A 493 5.00 4.52 -37.83
CA THR A 493 3.97 4.32 -38.85
C THR A 493 2.61 4.02 -38.22
N VAL A 494 1.60 4.81 -38.58
CA VAL A 494 0.19 4.41 -38.40
C VAL A 494 -0.13 3.28 -39.38
N PHE A 495 -0.64 2.16 -38.88
CA PHE A 495 -1.25 1.13 -39.73
C PHE A 495 -2.64 1.61 -40.18
N PRO A 496 -2.94 1.69 -41.49
CA PRO A 496 -4.29 1.97 -41.95
C PRO A 496 -5.17 0.72 -41.81
N SER A 497 -6.25 0.81 -41.05
CA SER A 497 -7.31 -0.21 -41.06
C SER A 497 -7.96 -0.29 -42.45
N PRO A 498 -8.32 -1.49 -42.95
CA PRO A 498 -8.77 -1.66 -44.33
C PRO A 498 -10.13 -0.98 -44.57
N THR A 499 -10.19 -0.13 -45.60
CA THR A 499 -11.40 0.55 -46.03
C THR A 499 -12.33 -0.45 -46.74
N MET A 500 -13.41 -0.87 -46.08
CA MET A 500 -14.39 -1.77 -46.71
C MET A 500 -15.35 -0.97 -47.59
N ASN A 501 -15.15 -1.04 -48.91
CA ASN A 501 -16.11 -0.51 -49.88
C ASN A 501 -17.45 -1.24 -49.77
N GLN A 502 -18.54 -0.49 -49.60
CA GLN A 502 -19.87 -0.91 -50.00
C GLN A 502 -20.54 0.20 -50.80
N SER A 503 -20.88 -0.11 -52.06
CA SER A 503 -21.64 0.76 -52.96
C SER A 503 -23.15 0.62 -52.69
N PRO A 504 -23.98 1.61 -53.05
CA PRO A 504 -25.32 1.76 -52.47
C PRO A 504 -26.40 0.90 -53.14
N MET A 505 -27.49 0.66 -52.41
CA MET A 505 -28.76 0.20 -52.96
C MET A 505 -29.93 1.10 -52.54
N GLY A 506 -30.80 1.41 -53.51
CA GLY A 506 -32.26 1.45 -53.35
C GLY A 506 -32.88 2.50 -52.41
N SER A 507 -33.28 3.63 -52.97
CA SER A 507 -34.49 4.35 -52.49
C SER A 507 -35.75 3.52 -52.77
N PRO A 508 -36.88 3.84 -52.11
CA PRO A 508 -37.99 4.33 -52.93
C PRO A 508 -38.64 5.64 -52.42
N ASN A 509 -39.29 6.36 -53.33
CA ASN A 509 -39.99 7.62 -53.06
C ASN A 509 -41.43 7.41 -52.56
N ILE A 510 -41.82 8.16 -51.53
CA ILE A 510 -43.13 8.80 -51.31
C ILE A 510 -42.77 10.12 -50.57
N GLY A 511 -43.09 11.35 -50.97
CA GLY A 511 -44.36 11.92 -51.46
C GLY A 511 -45.15 12.51 -50.27
N SER A 512 -45.72 13.72 -50.26
CA SER A 512 -45.61 14.92 -51.13
C SER A 512 -46.57 16.01 -50.59
N SER A 513 -46.07 17.15 -50.08
CA SER A 513 -46.75 18.47 -49.97
C SER A 513 -45.85 19.47 -49.21
N SER A 514 -45.71 20.78 -49.49
CA SER A 514 -46.44 21.80 -50.29
C SER A 514 -47.51 22.63 -49.56
N SER A 515 -47.11 23.76 -48.97
CA SER A 515 -47.90 25.00 -48.84
C SER A 515 -47.02 26.19 -48.41
N ASP A 516 -47.44 27.41 -48.74
CA ASP A 516 -46.59 28.62 -48.80
C ASP A 516 -46.81 29.65 -47.66
N MET A 517 -46.05 30.75 -47.74
CA MET A 517 -46.09 32.02 -46.98
C MET A 517 -47.43 32.81 -47.16
N PRO A 518 -47.68 34.06 -46.63
CA PRO A 518 -46.81 35.03 -45.91
C PRO A 518 -47.41 35.74 -44.65
N PRO A 519 -46.67 36.67 -43.99
CA PRO A 519 -47.11 37.44 -42.81
C PRO A 519 -47.54 38.90 -43.09
N PRO A 520 -48.11 39.60 -42.08
CA PRO A 520 -47.77 41.02 -41.85
C PRO A 520 -47.51 41.38 -40.36
N VAL A 521 -46.41 42.05 -39.98
CA VAL A 521 -46.14 43.52 -39.83
C VAL A 521 -46.98 44.26 -38.71
N PRO A 522 -46.68 45.53 -38.27
CA PRO A 522 -46.16 45.74 -36.91
C PRO A 522 -46.97 46.73 -36.03
N LYS A 523 -46.49 47.03 -34.81
CA LYS A 523 -46.74 48.34 -34.16
C LYS A 523 -45.65 48.79 -33.18
N LYS A 524 -45.66 50.09 -32.88
CA LYS A 524 -44.55 50.89 -32.32
C LYS A 524 -44.86 51.40 -30.91
N SER A 525 -43.81 51.58 -30.11
CA SER A 525 -43.62 52.62 -29.05
C SER A 525 -44.73 52.90 -28.02
N ARG A 526 -44.34 52.90 -26.73
CA ARG A 526 -44.48 54.13 -25.92
C ARG A 526 -43.49 54.19 -24.74
N SER A 527 -42.68 55.23 -24.68
CA SER A 527 -41.94 55.60 -23.46
C SER A 527 -42.86 56.36 -22.50
N ARG A 528 -42.71 56.15 -21.19
CA ARG A 528 -43.14 57.13 -20.17
C ARG A 528 -42.44 56.90 -18.84
N GLU A 529 -41.59 57.84 -18.46
CA GLU A 529 -41.27 58.07 -17.06
C GLU A 529 -42.52 58.59 -16.34
N PHE A 530 -42.72 58.21 -15.08
CA PHE A 530 -43.33 59.11 -14.12
C PHE A 530 -42.92 58.76 -12.69
N SER A 531 -42.23 59.69 -12.02
CA SER A 531 -41.81 59.53 -10.63
C SER A 531 -42.96 59.88 -9.67
N ARG A 532 -43.28 59.00 -8.71
CA ARG A 532 -43.77 59.48 -7.40
C ARG A 532 -43.60 58.46 -6.28
N SER A 533 -43.06 58.94 -5.17
CA SER A 533 -42.89 58.21 -3.93
C SER A 533 -44.24 57.93 -3.24
N ARG A 534 -44.38 56.78 -2.58
CA ARG A 534 -45.21 56.69 -1.38
C ARG A 534 -44.62 55.69 -0.38
N SER A 535 -44.50 56.13 0.87
CA SER A 535 -44.06 55.31 2.00
C SER A 535 -45.13 54.31 2.41
N GLY A 536 -44.75 53.05 2.64
CA GLY A 536 -45.60 52.03 3.24
C GLY A 536 -44.75 51.08 4.08
N SER A 537 -44.88 51.15 5.39
CA SER A 537 -44.21 50.24 6.32
C SER A 537 -44.93 48.89 6.36
N ILE A 538 -44.21 47.81 6.08
CA ILE A 538 -44.71 46.43 6.21
C ILE A 538 -43.97 45.75 7.36
N SER A 539 -44.73 45.29 8.36
CA SER A 539 -44.20 44.56 9.52
C SER A 539 -43.74 43.15 9.15
N PRO A 540 -42.76 42.55 9.86
CA PRO A 540 -42.40 41.15 9.68
C PRO A 540 -43.51 40.20 10.18
N PRO A 541 -43.64 38.99 9.62
CA PRO A 541 -44.61 37.99 10.07
C PRO A 541 -44.17 37.26 11.36
N ASP A 542 -45.15 36.84 12.16
CA ASP A 542 -44.95 36.13 13.43
C ASP A 542 -44.39 34.69 13.27
N PRO A 543 -43.62 34.19 14.25
CA PRO A 543 -43.18 32.79 14.30
C PRO A 543 -44.31 31.83 14.76
N PRO A 544 -44.36 30.58 14.25
CA PRO A 544 -45.40 29.62 14.62
C PRO A 544 -45.26 29.08 16.05
N ARG A 545 -46.40 28.78 16.69
CA ARG A 545 -46.48 28.25 18.06
C ARG A 545 -45.95 26.80 18.19
N PRO A 546 -45.40 26.41 19.34
CA PRO A 546 -45.08 25.01 19.66
C PRO A 546 -46.34 24.19 19.99
N LEU A 547 -46.27 22.88 19.74
CA LEU A 547 -47.28 21.89 20.15
C LEU A 547 -47.04 21.40 21.60
N PRO A 548 -48.09 20.91 22.31
CA PRO A 548 -48.01 20.68 23.75
C PRO A 548 -47.23 19.42 24.14
N GLN A 549 -46.41 19.54 25.19
CA GLN A 549 -45.87 18.39 25.92
C GLN A 549 -46.98 17.67 26.70
N LYS A 550 -46.83 16.35 26.88
CA LYS A 550 -47.69 15.55 27.77
C LYS A 550 -46.80 14.69 28.69
N GLU A 551 -46.35 15.28 29.79
CA GLU A 551 -45.63 14.57 30.87
C GLU A 551 -46.64 13.89 31.81
N LEU A 552 -46.37 12.66 32.22
CA LEU A 552 -46.95 12.05 33.42
C LEU A 552 -45.96 11.03 34.03
N ARG A 553 -46.05 10.83 35.34
CA ARG A 553 -44.94 10.44 36.21
C ARG A 553 -44.96 8.97 36.71
N PRO A 554 -43.89 8.46 37.35
CA PRO A 554 -43.57 7.02 37.38
C PRO A 554 -43.98 6.28 38.66
N SER A 555 -43.87 4.94 38.64
CA SER A 555 -43.86 4.09 39.85
C SER A 555 -42.94 2.86 39.76
N ARG A 556 -41.75 2.99 40.37
CA ARG A 556 -41.21 2.17 41.48
C ARG A 556 -41.36 0.61 41.48
N SER A 557 -40.21 -0.05 41.73
CA SER A 557 -39.98 -1.30 42.50
C SER A 557 -40.11 -2.72 41.87
N ARG A 558 -38.96 -3.42 41.92
CA ARG A 558 -38.70 -4.76 42.51
C ARG A 558 -39.10 -6.09 41.82
N ASP A 559 -38.04 -6.87 41.62
CA ASP A 559 -37.82 -8.26 42.10
C ASP A 559 -38.39 -9.51 41.37
N PHE A 560 -37.46 -10.48 41.21
CA PHE A 560 -37.61 -11.96 41.24
C PHE A 560 -38.15 -12.80 40.04
N ILE A 561 -37.20 -13.53 39.43
CA ILE A 561 -37.14 -15.01 39.29
C ILE A 561 -38.01 -15.79 38.23
N LEU A 562 -37.26 -16.51 37.36
CA LEU A 562 -37.46 -17.82 36.68
C LEU A 562 -38.61 -18.13 35.68
N ASN A 563 -38.19 -18.94 34.70
CA ASN A 563 -38.89 -20.00 33.94
C ASN A 563 -39.88 -19.68 32.80
N GLY A 564 -39.82 -20.52 31.77
CA GLY A 564 -40.76 -20.61 30.63
C GLY A 564 -40.46 -19.65 29.46
N GLY A 565 -40.70 -20.01 28.19
CA GLY A 565 -41.02 -21.34 27.64
C GLY A 565 -41.87 -21.30 26.36
N ALA A 566 -41.33 -21.85 25.27
CA ALA A 566 -42.01 -22.26 24.02
C ALA A 566 -42.64 -21.20 23.07
N ASN A 567 -42.32 -21.36 21.78
CA ASN A 567 -43.10 -21.00 20.56
C ASN A 567 -43.30 -19.50 20.23
N GLN A 568 -43.37 -19.03 18.97
CA GLN A 568 -43.26 -19.59 17.60
C GLN A 568 -42.91 -18.40 16.65
N GLN A 569 -42.49 -18.43 15.36
CA GLN A 569 -42.25 -19.40 14.26
C GLN A 569 -40.82 -19.15 13.68
N GLN A 570 -40.13 -19.95 12.85
CA GLN A 570 -40.42 -20.93 11.77
C GLN A 570 -40.48 -20.33 10.33
N GLN A 571 -39.33 -20.33 9.62
CA GLN A 571 -39.12 -20.44 8.15
C GLN A 571 -37.66 -20.01 7.81
N GLN A 572 -36.86 -20.65 6.93
CA GLN A 572 -36.94 -21.93 6.20
C GLN A 572 -35.53 -22.57 6.16
N GLN A 573 -35.40 -23.91 6.22
CA GLN A 573 -34.23 -24.63 5.68
C GLN A 573 -34.54 -26.13 5.48
N GLN A 574 -33.82 -26.75 4.53
CA GLN A 574 -33.95 -28.16 4.09
C GLN A 574 -35.23 -28.44 3.25
N GLN A 575 -35.28 -29.44 2.36
CA GLN A 575 -34.40 -30.63 2.28
C GLN A 575 -34.11 -31.09 0.82
N HIS A 576 -33.19 -32.04 0.72
CA HIS A 576 -32.76 -32.79 -0.47
C HIS A 576 -33.83 -33.81 -0.93
N ASP A 577 -33.94 -34.03 -2.26
CA ASP A 577 -33.90 -35.36 -2.92
C ASP A 577 -34.83 -35.55 -4.15
N ARG A 578 -34.24 -35.97 -5.28
CA ARG A 578 -34.77 -36.99 -6.22
C ARG A 578 -33.76 -37.32 -7.33
N MET A 579 -33.60 -38.60 -7.65
CA MET A 579 -33.10 -39.08 -8.95
C MET A 579 -34.28 -39.35 -9.90
N PRO A 580 -34.00 -39.61 -11.19
CA PRO A 580 -34.34 -40.96 -11.67
C PRO A 580 -33.27 -41.60 -12.59
N SER A 581 -33.29 -42.93 -12.67
CA SER A 581 -32.72 -43.74 -13.76
C SER A 581 -33.67 -43.72 -14.99
N TYR A 582 -33.44 -44.31 -16.15
CA TYR A 582 -32.54 -45.39 -16.58
C TYR A 582 -32.45 -45.35 -18.13
N SER A 583 -31.34 -45.78 -18.75
CA SER A 583 -31.35 -46.45 -20.07
C SER A 583 -30.02 -47.16 -20.35
N ARG A 584 -30.06 -48.21 -21.19
CA ARG A 584 -28.91 -49.02 -21.62
C ARG A 584 -28.52 -48.67 -23.05
N GLU A 585 -27.25 -48.83 -23.37
CA GLU A 585 -26.85 -49.44 -24.66
C GLU A 585 -25.58 -50.27 -24.48
N ALA A 586 -25.24 -51.10 -25.48
CA ALA A 586 -24.32 -52.25 -25.34
C ALA A 586 -23.00 -52.09 -26.15
N PRO A 587 -21.93 -52.88 -25.87
CA PRO A 587 -20.56 -52.53 -26.29
C PRO A 587 -19.89 -53.47 -27.31
N SER A 588 -18.67 -53.08 -27.73
CA SER A 588 -17.60 -53.90 -28.38
C SER A 588 -17.63 -53.95 -29.93
N PRO A 589 -16.53 -54.34 -30.64
CA PRO A 589 -15.25 -54.86 -30.11
C PRO A 589 -13.93 -54.31 -30.73
N SER A 590 -12.82 -54.78 -30.13
CA SER A 590 -11.50 -55.10 -30.73
C SER A 590 -10.63 -54.04 -31.43
N MET A 591 -9.39 -53.90 -30.95
CA MET A 591 -8.21 -54.34 -31.71
C MET A 591 -7.13 -54.91 -30.75
N GLN A 592 -6.21 -55.74 -31.24
CA GLN A 592 -5.24 -56.52 -30.46
C GLN A 592 -3.80 -56.00 -30.58
N GLN A 593 -2.96 -56.39 -29.60
CA GLN A 593 -1.50 -56.64 -29.72
C GLN A 593 -0.60 -55.46 -30.20
N HIS A 594 0.59 -55.24 -29.62
CA HIS A 594 1.62 -56.25 -29.50
C HIS A 594 2.52 -56.12 -28.26
N GLU A 595 3.05 -57.27 -27.85
CA GLU A 595 4.16 -57.44 -26.92
C GLU A 595 5.50 -57.06 -27.58
N LEU A 596 6.41 -56.42 -26.82
CA LEU A 596 7.86 -56.67 -26.92
C LEU A 596 8.64 -56.05 -25.74
N ARG A 597 9.54 -56.85 -25.16
CA ARG A 597 10.51 -56.46 -24.13
C ARG A 597 11.92 -56.66 -24.70
N PRO A 598 12.84 -55.69 -24.55
CA PRO A 598 14.23 -56.07 -24.32
C PRO A 598 14.83 -55.34 -23.11
N SER A 599 16.11 -55.60 -22.84
CA SER A 599 16.76 -55.28 -21.56
C SER A 599 18.08 -54.52 -21.72
N ARG A 600 18.44 -53.79 -20.64
CA ARG A 600 19.81 -53.62 -20.11
C ARG A 600 20.74 -52.56 -20.76
N SER A 601 21.29 -51.71 -19.88
CA SER A 601 22.60 -51.02 -19.97
C SER A 601 22.84 -49.97 -21.08
N ARG A 602 22.98 -48.70 -20.67
CA ARG A 602 24.29 -48.13 -20.31
C ARG A 602 24.18 -46.83 -19.51
N ASP A 603 25.30 -46.39 -18.98
CA ASP A 603 25.52 -45.15 -18.22
C ASP A 603 25.38 -43.89 -19.10
N VAL A 604 25.06 -42.73 -18.49
CA VAL A 604 25.66 -41.42 -18.85
C VAL A 604 25.32 -40.34 -17.79
N THR A 605 26.37 -39.66 -17.32
CA THR A 605 26.48 -38.39 -16.55
C THR A 605 25.29 -37.83 -15.74
N SER A 606 25.52 -37.63 -14.43
CA SER A 606 24.75 -36.72 -13.57
C SER A 606 24.91 -35.23 -13.96
N PRO A 607 23.88 -34.38 -13.87
CA PRO A 607 24.02 -32.93 -13.99
C PRO A 607 24.55 -32.30 -12.69
N THR A 608 25.58 -31.46 -12.80
CA THR A 608 26.21 -30.78 -11.67
C THR A 608 25.37 -29.59 -11.20
N TYR A 609 24.93 -29.59 -9.94
CA TYR A 609 24.23 -28.44 -9.34
C TYR A 609 25.20 -27.30 -9.02
N PHE A 610 25.08 -26.20 -9.78
CA PHE A 610 25.85 -24.98 -9.57
C PHE A 610 25.27 -24.16 -8.40
N SER A 611 25.82 -24.31 -7.19
CA SER A 611 25.37 -23.53 -6.03
C SER A 611 25.99 -22.12 -6.04
N GLN A 612 25.26 -21.13 -6.54
CA GLN A 612 25.70 -19.73 -6.58
C GLN A 612 25.71 -19.10 -5.17
N GLN A 613 26.81 -19.33 -4.44
CA GLN A 613 26.98 -18.92 -3.05
C GLN A 613 27.37 -17.44 -2.95
N GLN A 614 26.37 -16.55 -2.86
CA GLN A 614 26.60 -15.11 -2.63
C GLN A 614 27.26 -14.86 -1.26
N HIS A 615 28.58 -14.67 -1.26
CA HIS A 615 29.32 -14.16 -0.10
C HIS A 615 29.16 -12.63 -0.01
N GLU A 616 28.26 -12.17 0.85
CA GLU A 616 28.11 -10.75 1.16
C GLU A 616 29.34 -10.25 1.95
N LEU A 617 30.14 -9.38 1.31
CA LEU A 617 31.38 -8.85 1.88
C LEU A 617 31.11 -7.89 3.06
N ARG A 618 31.46 -8.32 4.27
CA ARG A 618 31.52 -7.42 5.43
C ARG A 618 32.71 -6.48 5.35
N PRO A 619 32.54 -5.15 5.48
CA PRO A 619 33.67 -4.23 5.59
C PRO A 619 34.30 -4.31 7.00
N SER A 620 35.49 -4.92 7.09
CA SER A 620 36.31 -4.94 8.30
C SER A 620 36.85 -3.55 8.64
N ARG A 621 36.14 -2.80 9.47
CA ARG A 621 36.51 -1.43 9.86
C ARG A 621 37.46 -1.39 11.07
N SER A 622 38.73 -1.73 10.86
CA SER A 622 39.79 -1.44 11.82
C SER A 622 40.13 0.06 11.82
N ARG A 623 40.25 0.66 13.01
CA ARG A 623 41.03 1.87 13.30
C ARG A 623 41.03 2.12 14.80
N ASP A 624 41.81 1.34 15.53
CA ASP A 624 42.31 1.78 16.82
C ASP A 624 43.23 2.99 16.60
N PHE A 625 42.99 4.06 17.35
CA PHE A 625 43.94 5.15 17.48
C PHE A 625 44.05 5.50 18.96
N ARG A 626 45.10 4.97 19.61
CA ARG A 626 45.55 5.51 20.89
C ARG A 626 45.88 7.00 20.68
N ARG A 627 45.39 7.86 21.57
CA ARG A 627 46.06 9.12 21.87
C ARG A 627 46.07 9.31 23.38
N ASN A 628 47.27 9.54 23.92
CA ASN A 628 47.48 9.72 25.34
C ASN A 628 46.92 11.09 25.78
N GLY A 629 46.55 11.21 27.05
CA GLY A 629 46.04 12.47 27.60
C GLY A 629 47.14 13.52 27.81
N VAL A 630 46.73 14.79 27.76
CA VAL A 630 47.44 15.96 28.30
C VAL A 630 46.41 16.78 29.08
N ALA A 631 46.87 17.60 30.03
CA ALA A 631 46.05 18.19 31.09
C ALA A 631 45.03 19.26 30.64
N SER A 632 44.10 19.57 31.56
CA SER A 632 43.23 20.75 31.54
C SER A 632 44.03 22.06 31.46
N PRO A 633 43.37 23.15 31.04
CA PRO A 633 43.18 24.22 32.02
C PRO A 633 41.71 24.68 32.15
N SER A 634 41.43 25.36 33.25
CA SER A 634 40.23 26.17 33.48
C SER A 634 40.43 27.61 32.98
N LEU A 635 39.39 28.25 32.45
CA LEU A 635 38.98 29.59 32.91
C LEU A 635 37.54 29.93 32.51
N ASP A 636 37.08 31.08 33.02
CA ASP A 636 35.72 31.57 33.13
C ASP A 636 35.08 32.16 31.86
N GLN A 637 33.80 32.53 32.03
CA GLN A 637 33.05 33.62 31.36
C GLN A 637 32.94 33.66 29.82
N ILE A 638 31.69 33.74 29.35
CA ILE A 638 31.23 34.79 28.44
C ILE A 638 29.71 35.00 28.64
N GLN A 639 29.22 36.21 28.36
CA GLN A 639 27.90 36.69 28.76
C GLN A 639 26.78 36.41 27.73
N PHE A 640 25.54 36.72 28.13
CA PHE A 640 24.40 36.91 27.23
C PHE A 640 24.66 37.99 26.18
N ALA A 641 24.04 37.84 25.01
CA ALA A 641 23.71 38.94 24.11
C ALA A 641 22.34 38.70 23.47
N ASP A 642 21.49 39.72 23.45
CA ASP A 642 20.19 39.72 22.78
C ASP A 642 20.32 39.92 21.25
N GLY A 643 19.28 39.58 20.49
CA GLY A 643 19.26 39.83 19.05
C GLY A 643 18.02 39.30 18.34
N ARG A 644 16.96 40.13 18.25
CA ARG A 644 15.85 39.93 17.29
C ARG A 644 16.12 40.73 16.02
N ILE A 645 15.76 40.18 14.87
CA ILE A 645 14.60 40.65 14.06
C ILE A 645 13.82 39.40 13.66
#